data_AF-A0A0N5BHX2-F1
#
_entry.id   AF-A0A0N5BHX2-F1
#
_cell.length_a   1.000
_cell.length_b   1.000
_cell.length_c   1.000
_cell.angle_alpha   90.00
_cell.angle_beta   90.00
_cell.angle_gamma   90.00
#
_symmetry.space_group_name_H-M   'P 1'
#
loop_
_entity.id
_entity.type
_entity.pdbx_description
1 polymer ?
#
loop_
_entity_poly.entity_id
_entity_poly.type
_entity_poly.pdbx_seq_one_letter_code
_entity_poly.pdbx_strand_id
1 'polypeptide(L)'
;MYQSFLCCWSTFKPRHYKLVDSVYPKNELESRPNANIDKLVFYSCSHGEKLSRIGEYLFLKLSRDLYRQKLARVRVGTECFIRLLKSSHHHNSQSSFIDSYLKMVEKLLETNDPQMEDLAIECYIVFAQIDEVQPNYSRRYDSFIPKFASMCYTNRGNRIKQQRCNGLKGLLALIWRATSGDYHSDFWNHEHMDKVIPSILFNIKEDDDETASDNVRFSVNTFSSQENTEPYIIAAECLREIMGKSSYGSFQCVLEPLLTFCDDQKKWLPPATFATHVFRVVVYSIQGTSSIIVIEQLLKHLDKFKTKNVQERIGIATVLSNIVLIAGQSIGPLLLATYNNMLKNLKMSVTFQKSGRCKDVENELVFQETFTHAIGNFASILPDYQKVEIMTFTTNEICKIPDNEEKASVDSYYHHVLASTFLKIATKYKTVYLSTLFTDNFMTTLLRLGLHPNIDIRLIVQKLFHTLLDRKDNLKNLEKLPFINEIEDLNLTIEKCSKADQMFSRRFITSVSDVFYDIMFLVPNEDEKVISTHIEAILCTMALFCVEVGCDETLIEMIHLCASYQTIAMNINNDFSDLKRYHIHMLCGKFFNFISLILQIPSFLQHVRDILNLRKINFSVTSIEDGSFEEIFDRNLIVEALKASGLDVGRFNVPLGSGADKMGRDPLLKIGTPHRKGSNFSAVDIKNQLIPNNTVSFDISIDWSPECSEAGTRRNTLVEDKIIDSINSSTIVSLRQIMHSPNTSSDEIRKDKDVSTALLMPYRKGHLDDVAKALLKDNSSNLSTKIRNIIEKSNVQEEENNFLRNKPKNVFDIAIPESFIF
;
A
#
# COMPACT_ATOMS: atom_id res chain seq x y z
N MET A 1 34.74 40.62 44.01
CA MET A 1 34.86 41.96 44.66
C MET A 1 36.10 42.77 44.23
N TYR A 2 37.14 42.19 43.61
CA TYR A 2 38.37 42.92 43.24
C TYR A 2 38.41 43.54 41.82
N GLN A 3 37.42 43.31 40.97
CA GLN A 3 37.42 43.80 39.57
C GLN A 3 36.65 45.12 39.37
N SER A 4 35.94 45.59 40.39
CA SER A 4 35.08 46.77 40.33
C SER A 4 35.83 48.10 40.55
N PHE A 5 37.07 48.06 41.06
CA PHE A 5 37.83 49.26 41.46
C PHE A 5 38.81 49.82 40.41
N LEU A 6 39.07 49.10 39.30
CA LEU A 6 40.02 49.55 38.26
C LEU A 6 39.35 50.32 37.09
N CYS A 7 38.11 50.76 37.26
CA CYS A 7 37.28 51.34 36.19
C CYS A 7 37.74 52.75 35.72
N CYS A 8 38.70 53.39 36.37
CA CYS A 8 39.03 54.81 36.14
C CYS A 8 40.40 55.11 35.50
N TRP A 9 41.30 54.15 35.28
CA TRP A 9 42.67 54.44 34.78
C TRP A 9 42.91 53.75 33.43
N SER A 10 42.87 54.51 32.34
CA SER A 10 42.94 54.03 30.94
C SER A 10 44.30 53.40 30.57
N THR A 11 45.35 53.64 31.34
CA THR A 11 46.72 53.22 31.08
C THR A 11 46.97 51.73 31.32
N PHE A 12 46.34 51.11 32.34
CA PHE A 12 46.55 49.70 32.70
C PHE A 12 45.57 48.70 32.04
N LYS A 13 44.67 49.15 31.16
CA LYS A 13 43.74 48.24 30.47
C LYS A 13 44.48 47.34 29.45
N PRO A 14 44.22 46.02 29.44
CA PRO A 14 44.74 45.10 28.43
C PRO A 14 44.38 45.54 27.00
N ARG A 15 45.25 45.23 26.02
CA ARG A 15 45.08 45.64 24.61
C ARG A 15 43.74 45.21 24.02
N HIS A 16 43.28 43.99 24.31
CA HIS A 16 42.00 43.46 23.84
C HIS A 16 40.78 44.25 24.39
N TYR A 17 40.81 44.72 25.64
CA TYR A 17 39.75 45.57 26.19
C TYR A 17 39.75 46.98 25.59
N LYS A 18 40.93 47.54 25.29
CA LYS A 18 41.04 48.82 24.57
C LYS A 18 40.47 48.72 23.16
N LEU A 19 40.69 47.61 22.46
CA LEU A 19 40.11 47.34 21.14
C LEU A 19 38.58 47.22 21.20
N VAL A 20 38.04 46.48 22.17
CA VAL A 20 36.59 46.44 22.42
C VAL A 20 36.04 47.84 22.74
N ASP A 21 36.75 48.64 23.53
CA ASP A 21 36.31 50.01 23.85
C ASP A 21 36.26 50.90 22.60
N SER A 22 37.15 50.70 21.64
CA SER A 22 37.25 51.49 20.39
C SER A 22 36.13 51.22 19.38
N VAL A 23 35.40 50.11 19.54
CA VAL A 23 34.26 49.75 18.68
C VAL A 23 33.03 50.61 18.99
N TYR A 24 32.89 51.10 20.22
CA TYR A 24 31.70 51.84 20.61
C TYR A 24 31.84 53.33 20.23
N PRO A 25 30.82 53.91 19.58
CA PRO A 25 30.86 55.30 19.16
C PRO A 25 30.89 56.22 20.39
N LYS A 26 31.68 57.29 20.28
CA LYS A 26 31.76 58.33 21.31
C LYS A 26 30.50 59.21 21.26
N ASN A 27 29.97 59.47 20.05
CA ASN A 27 28.77 60.26 19.78
C ASN A 27 27.79 59.51 18.83
N GLU A 28 26.49 59.75 18.96
CA GLU A 28 25.43 59.05 18.18
C GLU A 28 25.44 59.36 16.67
N LEU A 29 26.14 60.42 16.26
CA LEU A 29 26.28 60.87 14.86
C LEU A 29 27.52 60.30 14.15
N GLU A 30 28.40 59.55 14.84
CA GLU A 30 29.56 58.92 14.19
C GLU A 30 29.11 57.84 13.20
N SER A 31 29.53 57.96 11.93
CA SER A 31 29.29 56.94 10.92
C SER A 31 29.88 55.59 11.36
N ARG A 32 29.10 54.52 11.20
CA ARG A 32 29.39 53.13 11.60
C ARG A 32 30.90 52.79 11.69
N PRO A 33 31.42 52.35 12.85
CA PRO A 33 32.84 52.06 13.04
C PRO A 33 33.24 50.67 12.50
N ASN A 34 32.90 50.37 11.24
CA ASN A 34 33.23 49.07 10.62
C ASN A 34 34.74 48.77 10.69
N ALA A 35 35.59 49.76 10.43
CA ALA A 35 37.04 49.61 10.49
C ALA A 35 37.59 49.24 11.88
N ASN A 36 36.92 49.63 12.97
CA ASN A 36 37.35 49.25 14.32
C ASN A 36 36.87 47.85 14.69
N ILE A 37 35.70 47.44 14.22
CA ILE A 37 35.21 46.06 14.35
C ILE A 37 36.15 45.13 13.58
N ASP A 38 36.55 45.49 12.36
CA ASP A 38 37.44 44.68 11.52
C ASP A 38 38.82 44.50 12.16
N LYS A 39 39.35 45.55 12.81
CA LYS A 39 40.58 45.46 13.61
C LYS A 39 40.45 44.51 14.80
N LEU A 40 39.29 44.52 15.47
CA LEU A 40 39.02 43.63 16.59
C LEU A 40 38.88 42.18 16.12
N VAL A 41 38.16 41.95 15.01
CA VAL A 41 38.04 40.65 14.35
C VAL A 41 39.41 40.10 13.95
N PHE A 42 40.22 40.90 13.25
CA PHE A 42 41.59 40.52 12.89
C PHE A 42 42.43 40.16 14.11
N TYR A 43 42.33 40.96 15.17
CA TYR A 43 43.05 40.70 16.42
C TYR A 43 42.60 39.39 17.08
N SER A 44 41.29 39.11 17.12
CA SER A 44 40.75 37.88 17.71
C SER A 44 41.11 36.63 16.92
N CYS A 45 41.12 36.70 15.58
CA CYS A 45 41.57 35.59 14.73
C CYS A 45 43.08 35.33 14.90
N SER A 46 43.87 36.40 15.11
CA SER A 46 45.32 36.29 15.34
C SER A 46 45.67 35.78 16.76
N HIS A 47 44.79 36.00 17.74
CA HIS A 47 45.00 35.68 19.16
C HIS A 47 43.77 34.97 19.75
N GLY A 48 43.50 33.76 19.25
CA GLY A 48 42.31 32.98 19.60
C GLY A 48 42.15 32.74 21.11
N GLU A 49 43.23 32.62 21.87
CA GLU A 49 43.17 32.44 23.33
C GLU A 49 42.56 33.63 24.10
N LYS A 50 42.48 34.81 23.47
CA LYS A 50 41.84 36.00 24.04
C LYS A 50 40.35 36.09 23.71
N LEU A 51 39.84 35.30 22.77
CA LEU A 51 38.46 35.37 22.29
C LEU A 51 37.44 35.19 23.42
N SER A 52 37.65 34.23 24.32
CA SER A 52 36.78 34.02 25.49
C SER A 52 36.67 35.28 26.37
N ARG A 53 37.82 35.92 26.70
CA ARG A 53 37.85 37.16 27.50
C ARG A 53 37.25 38.35 26.76
N ILE A 54 37.42 38.41 25.44
CA ILE A 54 36.77 39.43 24.59
C ILE A 54 35.26 39.26 24.66
N GLY A 55 34.74 38.04 24.54
CA GLY A 55 33.31 37.72 24.67
C GLY A 55 32.74 38.12 26.02
N GLU A 56 33.38 37.75 27.12
CA GLU A 56 32.94 38.11 28.47
C GLU A 56 32.89 39.63 28.69
N TYR A 57 33.92 40.35 28.25
CA TYR A 57 33.98 41.80 28.40
C TYR A 57 32.96 42.53 27.53
N LEU A 58 32.76 42.05 26.30
CA LEU A 58 31.76 42.59 25.38
C LEU A 58 30.35 42.36 25.94
N PHE A 59 30.08 41.20 26.52
CA PHE A 59 28.82 40.90 27.20
C PHE A 59 28.58 41.85 28.38
N LEU A 60 29.55 42.00 29.29
CA LEU A 60 29.42 42.91 30.45
C LEU A 60 29.09 44.35 30.02
N LYS A 61 29.74 44.82 28.95
CA LYS A 61 29.53 46.17 28.44
C LYS A 61 28.16 46.32 27.78
N LEU A 62 27.75 45.34 26.99
CA LEU A 62 26.43 45.29 26.36
C LEU A 62 25.32 45.23 27.41
N SER A 63 25.43 44.37 28.44
CA SER A 63 24.45 44.29 29.53
C SER A 63 24.31 45.63 30.28
N ARG A 64 25.42 46.34 30.51
CA ARG A 64 25.40 47.67 31.14
C ARG A 64 24.72 48.71 30.25
N ASP A 65 25.00 48.68 28.95
CA ASP A 65 24.41 49.64 28.00
C ASP A 65 22.92 49.35 27.76
N LEU A 66 22.51 48.07 27.81
CA LEU A 66 21.11 47.62 27.79
C LEU A 66 20.35 48.09 29.03
N TYR A 67 20.93 47.92 30.24
CA TYR A 67 20.36 48.44 31.49
C TYR A 67 20.16 49.96 31.43
N ARG A 68 21.05 50.68 30.73
CA ARG A 68 20.99 52.13 30.53
C ARG A 68 20.12 52.56 29.34
N GLN A 69 19.41 51.62 28.68
CA GLN A 69 18.55 51.88 27.52
C GLN A 69 19.27 52.56 26.34
N LYS A 70 20.57 52.33 26.17
CA LYS A 70 21.38 52.89 25.08
C LYS A 70 21.33 51.99 23.83
N LEU A 71 20.15 51.89 23.21
CA LEU A 71 19.87 50.91 22.14
C LEU A 71 20.84 50.96 20.97
N ALA A 72 21.29 52.16 20.56
CA ALA A 72 22.27 52.31 19.47
C ALA A 72 23.62 51.65 19.81
N ARG A 73 24.05 51.71 21.06
CA ARG A 73 25.29 51.06 21.53
C ARG A 73 25.12 49.55 21.67
N VAL A 74 23.93 49.10 22.07
CA VAL A 74 23.59 47.68 22.09
C VAL A 74 23.72 47.10 20.68
N ARG A 75 23.11 47.74 19.67
CA ARG A 75 23.23 47.32 18.25
C ARG A 75 24.68 47.17 17.79
N VAL A 76 25.55 48.12 18.14
CA VAL A 76 26.99 48.05 17.80
C VAL A 76 27.67 46.87 18.50
N GLY A 77 27.36 46.62 19.77
CA GLY A 77 27.87 45.47 20.49
C GLY A 77 27.40 44.14 19.89
N THR A 78 26.13 44.06 19.52
CA THR A 78 25.52 42.90 18.86
C THR A 78 26.14 42.62 17.50
N GLU A 79 26.33 43.64 16.65
CA GLU A 79 27.02 43.51 15.37
C GLU A 79 28.47 43.03 15.55
N CYS A 80 29.16 43.52 16.57
CA CYS A 80 30.50 43.06 16.91
C CYS A 80 30.51 41.58 17.30
N PHE A 81 29.53 41.13 18.10
CA PHE A 81 29.36 39.72 18.45
C PHE A 81 29.13 38.85 17.21
N ILE A 82 28.25 39.28 16.29
CA ILE A 82 27.95 38.58 15.03
C ILE A 82 29.20 38.42 14.17
N ARG A 83 29.98 39.50 13.94
CA ARG A 83 31.18 39.42 13.11
C ARG A 83 32.27 38.56 13.72
N LEU A 84 32.46 38.66 15.04
CA LEU A 84 33.39 37.80 15.76
C LEU A 84 32.97 36.33 15.60
N LEU A 85 31.69 36.01 15.80
CA LEU A 85 31.16 34.67 15.67
C LEU A 85 31.39 34.07 14.27
N LYS A 86 31.15 34.85 13.21
CA LYS A 86 31.36 34.45 11.80
C LYS A 86 32.83 34.34 11.37
N SER A 87 33.77 34.75 12.22
CA SER A 87 35.21 34.80 11.88
C SER A 87 36.09 33.92 12.77
N SER A 88 35.53 33.36 13.86
CA SER A 88 36.29 32.72 14.93
C SER A 88 36.22 31.18 14.94
N HIS A 89 36.17 30.59 13.75
CA HIS A 89 35.79 29.19 13.47
C HIS A 89 36.81 28.09 13.87
N HIS A 90 38.06 28.44 14.21
CA HIS A 90 39.15 27.45 14.35
C HIS A 90 39.91 27.52 15.67
N HIS A 91 39.24 27.87 16.78
CA HIS A 91 39.91 28.11 18.06
C HIS A 91 39.30 27.36 19.25
N ASN A 92 40.17 26.83 20.12
CA ASN A 92 39.78 26.11 21.35
C ASN A 92 38.92 26.94 22.33
N SER A 93 38.91 28.27 22.20
CA SER A 93 38.15 29.21 23.03
C SER A 93 36.75 29.54 22.47
N GLN A 94 36.39 29.03 21.28
CA GLN A 94 35.15 29.32 20.58
C GLN A 94 33.92 28.91 21.40
N SER A 95 33.93 27.76 22.07
CA SER A 95 32.81 27.30 22.90
C SER A 95 32.47 28.26 24.05
N SER A 96 33.49 28.86 24.68
CA SER A 96 33.31 29.86 25.75
C SER A 96 32.86 31.22 25.20
N PHE A 97 33.32 31.59 24.00
CA PHE A 97 32.82 32.77 23.32
C PHE A 97 31.35 32.62 22.94
N ILE A 98 30.96 31.46 22.43
CA ILE A 98 29.56 31.14 22.10
C ILE A 98 28.69 31.16 23.35
N ASP A 99 29.18 30.69 24.50
CA ASP A 99 28.46 30.83 25.77
C ASP A 99 28.19 32.32 26.11
N SER A 100 29.18 33.20 25.88
CA SER A 100 29.01 34.64 26.06
C SER A 100 28.05 35.26 25.04
N TYR A 101 28.08 34.78 23.79
CA TYR A 101 27.14 35.17 22.73
C TYR A 101 25.71 34.77 23.07
N LEU A 102 25.48 33.53 23.52
CA LEU A 102 24.15 33.05 23.91
C LEU A 102 23.63 33.76 25.16
N LYS A 103 24.50 34.05 26.15
CA LYS A 103 24.15 34.92 27.29
C LYS A 103 23.70 36.31 26.85
N MET A 104 24.35 36.90 25.83
CA MET A 104 23.90 38.16 25.24
C MET A 104 22.49 38.01 24.66
N VAL A 105 22.25 36.98 23.84
CA VAL A 105 20.92 36.75 23.23
C VAL A 105 19.84 36.57 24.30
N GLU A 106 20.11 35.76 25.32
CA GLU A 106 19.23 35.57 26.48
C GLU A 106 18.92 36.91 27.17
N LYS A 107 19.96 37.74 27.38
CA LYS A 107 19.78 39.04 28.03
C LYS A 107 18.97 40.03 27.20
N LEU A 108 19.05 39.96 25.87
CA LEU A 108 18.23 40.77 24.97
C LEU A 108 16.75 40.32 25.05
N LEU A 109 16.49 39.01 25.05
CA LEU A 109 15.14 38.44 25.14
C LEU A 109 14.45 38.71 26.50
N GLU A 110 15.20 38.83 27.59
CA GLU A 110 14.69 39.17 28.92
C GLU A 110 14.06 40.57 28.99
N THR A 111 14.46 41.50 28.10
CA THR A 111 13.98 42.89 28.16
C THR A 111 12.53 43.06 27.72
N ASN A 112 11.98 42.11 26.95
CA ASN A 112 10.66 42.18 26.33
C ASN A 112 10.44 43.46 25.48
N ASP A 113 11.51 44.13 25.05
CA ASP A 113 11.45 45.24 24.11
C ASP A 113 11.44 44.68 22.68
N PRO A 114 10.43 44.97 21.84
CA PRO A 114 10.35 44.47 20.47
C PRO A 114 11.63 44.69 19.65
N GLN A 115 12.31 45.84 19.80
CA GLN A 115 13.54 46.09 19.05
C GLN A 115 14.69 45.18 19.49
N MET A 116 14.74 44.81 20.77
CA MET A 116 15.74 43.89 21.30
C MET A 116 15.38 42.45 20.99
N GLU A 117 14.09 42.10 20.98
CA GLU A 117 13.60 40.79 20.55
C GLU A 117 13.97 40.51 19.08
N ASP A 118 13.72 41.46 18.17
CA ASP A 118 14.12 41.35 16.76
C ASP A 118 15.63 41.06 16.63
N LEU A 119 16.47 41.88 17.28
CA LEU A 119 17.93 41.73 17.27
C LEU A 119 18.37 40.39 17.88
N ALA A 120 17.72 39.93 18.94
CA ALA A 120 18.04 38.67 19.59
C ALA A 120 17.75 37.48 18.67
N ILE A 121 16.60 37.48 17.98
CA ILE A 121 16.24 36.42 17.03
C ILE A 121 17.19 36.42 15.82
N GLU A 122 17.51 37.59 15.26
CA GLU A 122 18.53 37.69 14.20
C GLU A 122 19.87 37.10 14.62
N CYS A 123 20.32 37.42 15.84
CA CYS A 123 21.55 36.83 16.40
C CYS A 123 21.47 35.32 16.55
N TYR A 124 20.33 34.81 16.99
CA TYR A 124 20.14 33.39 17.21
C TYR A 124 20.10 32.61 15.88
N ILE A 125 19.46 33.18 14.84
CA ILE A 125 19.49 32.62 13.48
C ILE A 125 20.92 32.55 12.96
N VAL A 126 21.69 33.63 13.11
CA VAL A 126 23.11 33.64 12.70
C VAL A 126 23.91 32.56 13.44
N PHE A 127 23.62 32.35 14.73
CA PHE A 127 24.25 31.28 15.50
C PHE A 127 23.88 29.88 14.98
N ALA A 128 22.62 29.66 14.61
CA ALA A 128 22.15 28.37 14.11
C ALA A 128 22.76 27.97 12.76
N GLN A 129 23.10 28.96 11.91
CA GLN A 129 23.67 28.77 10.56
C GLN A 129 25.17 28.42 10.54
N ILE A 130 25.80 28.19 11.70
CA ILE A 130 27.24 27.90 11.75
C ILE A 130 27.47 26.40 11.62
N ASP A 131 27.96 25.99 10.45
CA ASP A 131 28.12 24.59 10.00
C ASP A 131 29.19 23.76 10.74
N GLU A 132 29.78 24.28 11.81
CA GLU A 132 30.88 23.59 12.50
C GLU A 132 30.42 22.69 13.66
N VAL A 133 31.01 21.50 13.72
CA VAL A 133 30.90 20.50 14.79
C VAL A 133 31.35 21.13 16.11
N GLN A 134 30.39 21.70 16.83
CA GLN A 134 30.59 22.34 18.13
C GLN A 134 29.95 21.49 19.23
N PRO A 135 30.37 21.65 20.50
CA PRO A 135 29.79 20.93 21.62
C PRO A 135 28.26 21.10 21.69
N ASN A 136 27.57 20.07 22.14
CA ASN A 136 26.12 20.11 22.34
C ASN A 136 25.76 21.20 23.37
N TYR A 137 24.95 22.18 22.96
CA TYR A 137 24.47 23.28 23.80
C TYR A 137 23.16 22.94 24.53
N SER A 138 22.86 21.65 24.75
CA SER A 138 21.57 21.18 25.27
C SER A 138 21.08 21.91 26.52
N ARG A 139 21.98 22.20 27.46
CA ARG A 139 21.67 22.96 28.70
C ARG A 139 21.14 24.38 28.46
N ARG A 140 21.37 24.95 27.29
CA ARG A 140 20.87 26.28 26.90
C ARG A 140 19.47 26.21 26.30
N TYR A 141 19.04 25.05 25.79
CA TYR A 141 17.69 24.90 25.25
C TYR A 141 16.62 25.09 26.34
N ASP A 142 16.93 24.74 27.59
CA ASP A 142 16.05 24.93 28.75
C ASP A 142 15.65 26.39 28.99
N SER A 143 16.51 27.37 28.63
CA SER A 143 16.18 28.79 28.75
C SER A 143 15.56 29.38 27.48
N PHE A 144 15.98 28.93 26.29
CA PHE A 144 15.47 29.46 25.02
C PHE A 144 14.09 28.91 24.63
N ILE A 145 13.84 27.61 24.78
CA ILE A 145 12.57 26.98 24.33
C ILE A 145 11.36 27.65 24.99
N PRO A 146 11.29 27.83 26.33
CA PRO A 146 10.13 28.45 26.95
C PRO A 146 9.92 29.91 26.48
N LYS A 147 11.00 30.66 26.28
CA LYS A 147 10.93 32.05 25.81
C LYS A 147 10.41 32.11 24.36
N PHE A 148 10.96 31.33 23.44
CA PHE A 148 10.46 31.29 22.05
C PHE A 148 9.02 30.78 21.96
N ALA A 149 8.68 29.74 22.73
CA ALA A 149 7.31 29.24 22.84
C ALA A 149 6.34 30.32 23.33
N SER A 150 6.69 31.09 24.37
CA SER A 150 5.83 32.17 24.90
C SER A 150 5.51 33.24 23.85
N MET A 151 6.47 33.56 22.98
CA MET A 151 6.29 34.54 21.90
C MET A 151 5.29 34.03 20.85
N CYS A 152 5.23 32.71 20.63
CA CYS A 152 4.28 32.06 19.72
C CYS A 152 2.82 32.18 20.18
N TYR A 153 2.56 32.39 21.48
CA TYR A 153 1.21 32.55 22.05
C TYR A 153 0.79 34.00 22.28
N THR A 154 1.54 34.98 21.78
CA THR A 154 1.20 36.39 22.00
C THR A 154 -0.13 36.71 21.33
N ASN A 155 -1.08 37.20 22.13
CA ASN A 155 -2.46 37.51 21.72
C ASN A 155 -2.87 38.96 22.02
N ARG A 156 -1.96 39.79 22.55
CA ARG A 156 -2.25 41.17 22.96
C ARG A 156 -1.17 42.12 22.45
N GLY A 157 -1.56 43.34 22.09
CA GLY A 157 -0.66 44.39 21.62
C GLY A 157 -0.68 44.59 20.11
N ASN A 158 0.00 45.64 19.63
CA ASN A 158 -0.02 46.05 18.23
C ASN A 158 0.95 45.27 17.33
N ARG A 159 1.78 44.38 17.91
CA ARG A 159 2.85 43.65 17.21
C ARG A 159 2.72 42.13 17.29
N ILE A 160 1.49 41.63 17.46
CA ILE A 160 1.19 40.19 17.60
C ILE A 160 1.83 39.37 16.47
N LYS A 161 1.64 39.79 15.21
CA LYS A 161 2.20 39.11 14.03
C LYS A 161 3.72 38.99 14.12
N GLN A 162 4.39 40.11 14.39
CA GLN A 162 5.86 40.17 14.47
C GLN A 162 6.40 39.31 15.61
N GLN A 163 5.80 39.37 16.81
CA GLN A 163 6.25 38.59 17.96
C GLN A 163 6.07 37.09 17.74
N ARG A 164 4.95 36.66 17.13
CA ARG A 164 4.76 35.26 16.75
C ARG A 164 5.76 34.81 15.69
N CYS A 165 6.02 35.63 14.66
CA CYS A 165 7.06 35.34 13.68
C CYS A 165 8.45 35.19 14.33
N ASN A 166 8.78 36.06 15.29
CA ASN A 166 10.04 36.02 16.03
C ASN A 166 10.16 34.74 16.87
N GLY A 167 9.10 34.36 17.59
CA GLY A 167 9.05 33.10 18.33
C GLY A 167 9.28 31.88 17.43
N LEU A 168 8.57 31.82 16.29
CA LEU A 168 8.69 30.72 15.34
C LEU A 168 10.05 30.68 14.65
N LYS A 169 10.62 31.82 14.27
CA LYS A 169 11.99 31.90 13.73
C LYS A 169 13.03 31.44 14.74
N GLY A 170 12.85 31.79 16.02
CA GLY A 170 13.69 31.29 17.11
C GLY A 170 13.61 29.77 17.25
N LEU A 171 12.40 29.20 17.22
CA LEU A 171 12.19 27.75 17.24
C LEU A 171 12.79 27.05 16.00
N LEU A 172 12.61 27.62 14.80
CA LEU A 172 13.17 27.07 13.56
C LEU A 172 14.70 27.01 13.61
N ALA A 173 15.34 28.12 14.02
CA ALA A 173 16.78 28.18 14.20
C ALA A 173 17.27 27.19 15.28
N LEU A 174 16.49 27.01 16.34
CA LEU A 174 16.80 26.02 17.37
C LEU A 174 16.72 24.60 16.81
N ILE A 175 15.68 24.29 16.01
CA ILE A 175 15.54 22.99 15.34
C ILE A 175 16.75 22.72 14.44
N TRP A 176 17.09 23.66 13.54
CA TRP A 176 18.28 23.54 12.69
C TRP A 176 19.51 23.19 13.52
N ARG A 177 19.71 23.88 14.65
CA ARG A 177 20.89 23.63 15.50
C ARG A 177 20.84 22.30 16.23
N ALA A 178 19.69 21.95 16.81
CA ALA A 178 19.53 20.75 17.62
C ALA A 178 19.60 19.47 16.78
N THR A 179 19.25 19.53 15.49
CA THR A 179 19.20 18.37 14.60
C THR A 179 20.39 18.25 13.63
N SER A 180 21.38 19.16 13.70
CA SER A 180 22.52 19.18 12.76
C SER A 180 23.68 18.22 13.12
N GLY A 181 23.61 17.49 14.24
CA GLY A 181 24.69 16.60 14.68
C GLY A 181 24.23 15.17 14.98
N ASP A 182 25.15 14.20 14.82
CA ASP A 182 24.93 12.76 15.08
C ASP A 182 24.78 12.40 16.57
N TYR A 183 24.85 13.38 17.47
CA TYR A 183 24.69 13.15 18.90
C TYR A 183 23.22 13.13 19.28
N HIS A 184 22.82 12.17 20.12
CA HIS A 184 21.52 12.20 20.79
C HIS A 184 21.40 13.50 21.62
N SER A 185 20.70 14.48 21.06
CA SER A 185 20.44 15.75 21.72
C SER A 185 19.29 15.59 22.71
N ASP A 186 19.44 16.12 23.93
CA ASP A 186 18.36 16.24 24.92
C ASP A 186 17.13 17.02 24.39
N PHE A 187 17.25 17.68 23.23
CA PHE A 187 16.17 18.35 22.53
C PHE A 187 14.94 17.46 22.31
N TRP A 188 15.13 16.17 22.04
CA TRP A 188 14.02 15.24 21.79
C TRP A 188 13.27 14.81 23.06
N ASN A 189 13.65 15.33 24.23
CA ASN A 189 12.96 15.04 25.48
C ASN A 189 11.51 15.56 25.46
N HIS A 190 10.63 14.82 26.12
CA HIS A 190 9.21 15.18 26.23
C HIS A 190 9.01 16.62 26.77
N GLU A 191 9.78 17.04 27.77
CA GLU A 191 9.68 18.40 28.34
C GLU A 191 9.90 19.55 27.33
N HIS A 192 10.69 19.29 26.30
CA HIS A 192 10.96 20.25 25.21
C HIS A 192 9.89 20.13 24.13
N MET A 193 9.60 18.92 23.66
CA MET A 193 8.62 18.68 22.60
C MET A 193 7.19 19.11 22.99
N ASP A 194 6.80 18.95 24.25
CA ASP A 194 5.51 19.39 24.80
C ASP A 194 5.34 20.92 24.78
N LYS A 195 6.43 21.68 24.61
CA LYS A 195 6.39 23.14 24.40
C LYS A 195 6.54 23.51 22.94
N VAL A 196 7.49 22.87 22.23
CA VAL A 196 7.81 23.18 20.83
C VAL A 196 6.63 22.86 19.92
N ILE A 197 6.11 21.64 19.99
CA ILE A 197 5.08 21.16 19.05
C ILE A 197 3.76 21.95 19.19
N PRO A 198 3.17 22.12 20.40
CA PRO A 198 1.96 22.93 20.54
C PRO A 198 2.14 24.39 20.10
N SER A 199 3.34 24.98 20.32
CA SER A 199 3.62 26.37 19.93
C SER A 199 3.63 26.55 18.41
N ILE A 200 4.14 25.54 17.68
CA ILE A 200 4.10 25.49 16.22
C ILE A 200 2.65 25.33 15.77
N LEU A 201 1.95 24.31 16.28
CA LEU A 201 0.57 23.97 15.87
C LEU A 201 -0.42 25.10 16.13
N PHE A 202 -0.26 25.87 17.21
CA PHE A 202 -1.10 27.03 17.51
C PHE A 202 -1.04 28.13 16.43
N ASN A 203 0.06 28.19 15.66
CA ASN A 203 0.25 29.19 14.61
C ASN A 203 -0.02 28.67 13.19
N ILE A 204 -0.28 27.37 13.01
CA ILE A 204 -0.71 26.82 11.72
C ILE A 204 -2.16 27.27 11.44
N LYS A 205 -2.42 27.61 10.17
CA LYS A 205 -3.77 27.93 9.68
C LYS A 205 -4.30 26.78 8.84
N GLU A 206 -5.62 26.66 8.81
CA GLU A 206 -6.32 25.82 7.84
C GLU A 206 -6.17 26.48 6.46
N ASP A 207 -5.58 25.77 5.50
CA ASP A 207 -5.56 26.21 4.10
C ASP A 207 -6.88 25.81 3.43
N ASP A 208 -7.48 26.72 2.65
CA ASP A 208 -8.48 26.35 1.67
C ASP A 208 -7.80 25.47 0.59
N ASP A 209 -8.49 24.43 0.10
CA ASP A 209 -7.92 23.32 -0.69
C ASP A 209 -7.09 23.74 -1.95
N GLU A 210 -7.22 24.99 -2.43
CA GLU A 210 -6.50 25.51 -3.59
C GLU A 210 -5.05 25.96 -3.30
N THR A 211 -4.70 26.36 -2.07
CA THR A 211 -3.34 26.90 -1.75
C THR A 211 -2.36 25.86 -1.20
N ALA A 212 -2.85 24.66 -0.87
CA ALA A 212 -2.07 23.61 -0.22
C ALA A 212 -0.95 23.04 -1.11
N SER A 213 -1.07 23.10 -2.45
CA SER A 213 -0.05 22.56 -3.37
C SER A 213 1.19 23.46 -3.47
N ASP A 214 0.99 24.77 -3.37
CA ASP A 214 2.07 25.76 -3.54
C ASP A 214 2.83 25.98 -2.24
N ASN A 215 2.14 26.06 -1.09
CA ASN A 215 2.77 26.25 0.21
C ASN A 215 3.59 25.04 0.69
N VAL A 216 3.30 23.83 0.19
CA VAL A 216 4.01 22.59 0.54
C VAL A 216 5.40 22.49 -0.12
N ARG A 217 5.66 23.24 -1.21
CA ARG A 217 6.88 23.12 -2.03
C ARG A 217 7.99 24.14 -1.75
N PHE A 218 7.73 25.21 -0.99
CA PHE A 218 8.75 26.22 -0.73
C PHE A 218 9.64 25.81 0.47
N SER A 219 10.91 25.48 0.21
CA SER A 219 11.93 25.23 1.23
C SER A 219 12.83 26.44 1.48
N VAL A 220 13.14 26.65 2.77
CA VAL A 220 14.33 27.20 3.46
C VAL A 220 15.08 28.46 2.96
N ASN A 221 15.15 28.82 1.68
CA ASN A 221 16.16 29.81 1.25
C ASN A 221 15.78 31.30 1.29
N THR A 222 14.63 31.69 1.87
CA THR A 222 14.12 33.08 1.75
C THR A 222 13.78 33.78 3.07
N PHE A 223 14.35 33.36 4.21
CA PHE A 223 14.03 33.96 5.52
C PHE A 223 14.67 35.33 5.79
N SER A 224 15.63 35.75 4.96
CA SER A 224 16.38 37.00 5.17
C SER A 224 15.74 38.25 4.55
N SER A 225 14.67 38.13 3.76
CA SER A 225 14.27 39.24 2.85
C SER A 225 12.78 39.55 2.71
N GLN A 226 11.86 38.84 3.38
CA GLN A 226 10.42 39.11 3.19
C GLN A 226 9.83 39.88 4.38
N GLU A 227 9.65 41.19 4.23
CA GLU A 227 9.00 42.08 5.21
C GLU A 227 7.52 41.73 5.49
N ASN A 228 6.95 40.74 4.78
CA ASN A 228 5.54 40.36 4.86
C ASN A 228 5.25 38.91 5.27
N THR A 229 6.24 38.12 5.71
CA THR A 229 6.02 36.70 6.06
C THR A 229 4.96 36.55 7.16
N GLU A 230 3.98 35.68 6.90
CA GLU A 230 2.92 35.34 7.85
C GLU A 230 3.37 34.23 8.83
N PRO A 231 2.94 34.27 10.11
CA PRO A 231 3.34 33.30 11.12
C PRO A 231 3.07 31.85 10.72
N TYR A 232 1.94 31.59 10.04
CA TYR A 232 1.55 30.22 9.66
C TYR A 232 2.50 29.58 8.64
N ILE A 233 3.15 30.38 7.78
CA ILE A 233 4.14 29.90 6.82
C ILE A 233 5.38 29.40 7.57
N ILE A 234 5.84 30.16 8.57
CA ILE A 234 6.99 29.80 9.40
C ILE A 234 6.65 28.58 10.27
N ALA A 235 5.42 28.51 10.80
CA ALA A 235 4.97 27.37 11.59
C ALA A 235 4.95 26.06 10.78
N ALA A 236 4.42 26.10 9.56
CA ALA A 236 4.47 24.95 8.64
C ALA A 236 5.93 24.54 8.36
N GLU A 237 6.83 25.51 8.14
CA GLU A 237 8.26 25.22 7.94
C GLU A 237 8.91 24.59 9.19
N CYS A 238 8.62 25.08 10.40
CA CYS A 238 9.10 24.46 11.63
C CYS A 238 8.67 22.99 11.73
N LEU A 239 7.40 22.70 11.40
CA LEU A 239 6.88 21.34 11.39
C LEU A 239 7.55 20.48 10.31
N ARG A 240 7.82 21.06 9.14
CA ARG A 240 8.55 20.37 8.07
C ARG A 240 9.98 20.02 8.45
N GLU A 241 10.71 20.98 8.98
CA GLU A 241 12.10 20.80 9.36
C GLU A 241 12.24 19.75 10.48
N ILE A 242 11.41 19.86 11.54
CA ILE A 242 11.52 18.92 12.67
C ILE A 242 11.17 17.49 12.24
N MET A 243 10.14 17.30 11.39
CA MET A 243 9.76 16.00 10.88
C MET A 243 10.76 15.45 9.86
N GLY A 244 11.30 16.30 8.97
CA GLY A 244 12.27 15.89 7.96
C GLY A 244 13.63 15.50 8.52
N LYS A 245 13.98 16.01 9.72
CA LYS A 245 15.20 15.63 10.45
C LYS A 245 14.96 14.55 11.52
N SER A 246 13.72 14.12 11.71
CA SER A 246 13.39 13.06 12.67
C SER A 246 13.82 11.69 12.15
N SER A 247 14.48 10.91 13.02
CA SER A 247 14.72 9.47 12.86
C SER A 247 13.55 8.65 13.42
N TYR A 248 13.58 7.32 13.20
CA TYR A 248 12.57 6.38 13.71
C TYR A 248 12.28 6.55 15.22
N GLY A 249 13.33 6.71 16.04
CA GLY A 249 13.19 6.85 17.50
C GLY A 249 12.59 8.19 17.94
N SER A 250 12.84 9.26 17.19
CA SER A 250 12.37 10.62 17.51
C SER A 250 10.96 10.93 16.98
N PHE A 251 10.41 10.14 16.04
CA PHE A 251 9.05 10.38 15.54
C PHE A 251 8.01 10.38 16.65
N GLN A 252 8.14 9.49 17.64
CA GLN A 252 7.19 9.43 18.74
C GLN A 252 7.24 10.72 19.59
N CYS A 253 8.43 11.28 19.80
CA CYS A 253 8.62 12.53 20.55
C CYS A 253 7.90 13.72 19.91
N VAL A 254 7.69 13.71 18.58
CA VAL A 254 6.95 14.75 17.85
C VAL A 254 5.46 14.42 17.71
N LEU A 255 5.14 13.18 17.35
CA LEU A 255 3.77 12.75 17.07
C LEU A 255 2.91 12.70 18.34
N GLU A 256 3.47 12.31 19.48
CA GLU A 256 2.72 12.23 20.74
C GLU A 256 2.16 13.58 21.23
N PRO A 257 2.95 14.66 21.34
CA PRO A 257 2.41 15.98 21.69
C PRO A 257 1.52 16.56 20.58
N LEU A 258 1.74 16.22 19.30
CA LEU A 258 0.84 16.61 18.21
C LEU A 258 -0.55 15.98 18.37
N LEU A 259 -0.60 14.67 18.63
CA LEU A 259 -1.85 13.95 18.89
C LEU A 259 -2.57 14.50 20.13
N THR A 260 -1.82 14.75 21.22
CA THR A 260 -2.35 15.36 22.45
C THR A 260 -2.93 16.75 22.18
N PHE A 261 -2.25 17.59 21.38
CA PHE A 261 -2.78 18.90 20.99
C PHE A 261 -4.11 18.77 20.24
N CYS A 262 -4.23 17.83 19.29
CA CYS A 262 -5.47 17.61 18.57
C CYS A 262 -6.61 17.11 19.49
N ASP A 263 -6.31 16.26 20.47
CA ASP A 263 -7.27 15.77 21.46
C ASP A 263 -7.80 16.91 22.36
N ASP A 264 -6.89 17.74 22.86
CA ASP A 264 -7.19 18.85 23.77
C ASP A 264 -7.94 19.98 23.07
N GLN A 265 -7.52 20.33 21.85
CA GLN A 265 -8.13 21.39 21.05
C GLN A 265 -9.32 20.92 20.20
N LYS A 266 -9.77 19.66 20.39
CA LYS A 266 -10.92 19.05 19.68
C LYS A 266 -10.83 19.16 18.16
N LYS A 267 -9.61 19.03 17.63
CA LYS A 267 -9.32 19.12 16.18
C LYS A 267 -9.72 17.88 15.38
N TRP A 268 -10.19 16.84 16.06
CA TRP A 268 -10.78 15.65 15.45
C TRP A 268 -12.28 15.78 15.17
N LEU A 269 -12.97 16.79 15.70
CA LEU A 269 -14.39 16.95 15.41
C LEU A 269 -14.58 17.34 13.94
N PRO A 270 -15.59 16.78 13.23
CA PRO A 270 -15.88 17.19 11.86
C PRO A 270 -16.27 18.68 11.75
N PRO A 271 -15.78 19.41 10.74
CA PRO A 271 -14.81 18.97 9.72
C PRO A 271 -13.38 18.92 10.30
N ALA A 272 -12.68 17.79 10.12
CA ALA A 272 -11.32 17.59 10.61
C ALA A 272 -10.25 18.24 9.67
N THR A 273 -10.52 19.45 9.16
CA THR A 273 -9.68 20.18 8.19
C THR A 273 -8.30 20.48 8.73
N PHE A 274 -8.21 21.05 9.93
CA PHE A 274 -6.95 21.35 10.59
C PHE A 274 -6.07 20.11 10.76
N ALA A 275 -6.63 19.03 11.34
CA ALA A 275 -5.89 17.79 11.54
C ALA A 275 -5.45 17.20 10.20
N THR A 276 -6.31 17.23 9.18
CA THR A 276 -5.98 16.76 7.84
C THR A 276 -4.80 17.54 7.24
N HIS A 277 -4.82 18.88 7.33
CA HIS A 277 -3.75 19.74 6.85
C HIS A 277 -2.43 19.46 7.59
N VAL A 278 -2.45 19.43 8.92
CA VAL A 278 -1.26 19.16 9.74
C VAL A 278 -0.64 17.81 9.42
N PHE A 279 -1.45 16.73 9.36
CA PHE A 279 -0.94 15.40 9.05
C PHE A 279 -0.47 15.25 7.59
N ARG A 280 -1.04 16.00 6.64
CA ARG A 280 -0.48 16.11 5.28
C ARG A 280 0.92 16.73 5.32
N VAL A 281 1.10 17.86 6.03
CA VAL A 281 2.43 18.50 6.20
C VAL A 281 3.43 17.51 6.82
N VAL A 282 3.05 16.82 7.90
CA VAL A 282 3.88 15.80 8.55
C VAL A 282 4.31 14.72 7.57
N VAL A 283 3.38 14.13 6.82
CA VAL A 283 3.69 13.04 5.87
C VAL A 283 4.57 13.52 4.71
N TYR A 284 4.32 14.72 4.16
CA TYR A 284 5.18 15.29 3.11
C TYR A 284 6.60 15.60 3.56
N SER A 285 6.80 15.77 4.87
CA SER A 285 8.11 16.12 5.44
C SER A 285 9.01 14.90 5.63
N ILE A 286 8.42 13.72 5.78
CA ILE A 286 9.17 12.48 6.01
C ILE A 286 9.75 11.98 4.70
N GLN A 287 11.06 11.77 4.66
CA GLN A 287 11.74 11.22 3.50
C GLN A 287 11.72 9.68 3.52
N GLY A 288 11.51 9.06 2.36
CA GLY A 288 11.61 7.60 2.18
C GLY A 288 10.42 6.79 2.72
N THR A 289 10.68 5.53 3.11
CA THR A 289 9.64 4.54 3.44
C THR A 289 9.12 4.63 4.88
N SER A 290 9.50 5.65 5.64
CA SER A 290 9.14 5.81 7.05
C SER A 290 7.78 6.49 7.26
N SER A 291 7.13 6.97 6.20
CA SER A 291 5.82 7.65 6.29
C SER A 291 4.69 6.73 6.79
N ILE A 292 4.84 5.41 6.63
CA ILE A 292 3.90 4.40 7.17
C ILE A 292 3.78 4.48 8.70
N ILE A 293 4.81 4.94 9.40
CA ILE A 293 4.81 5.09 10.87
C ILE A 293 3.72 6.05 11.32
N VAL A 294 3.44 7.11 10.53
CA VAL A 294 2.39 8.08 10.85
C VAL A 294 1.02 7.39 10.84
N ILE A 295 0.79 6.49 9.88
CA ILE A 295 -0.44 5.69 9.80
C ILE A 295 -0.53 4.76 11.01
N GLU A 296 0.55 4.05 11.37
CA GLU A 296 0.58 3.17 12.54
C GLU A 296 0.31 3.92 13.85
N GLN A 297 0.89 5.11 14.02
CA GLN A 297 0.63 5.93 15.21
C GLN A 297 -0.81 6.43 15.25
N LEU A 298 -1.41 6.81 14.12
CA LEU A 298 -2.82 7.18 14.06
C LEU A 298 -3.75 6.00 14.35
N LEU A 299 -3.43 4.79 13.87
CA LEU A 299 -4.17 3.57 14.21
C LEU A 299 -4.05 3.23 15.71
N LYS A 300 -2.84 3.36 16.28
CA LYS A 300 -2.60 3.21 17.72
C LYS A 300 -3.34 4.29 18.54
N HIS A 301 -3.46 5.50 18.00
CA HIS A 301 -4.24 6.57 18.62
C HIS A 301 -5.74 6.28 18.57
N LEU A 302 -6.25 5.82 17.43
CA LEU A 302 -7.65 5.38 17.26
C LEU A 302 -8.02 4.28 18.27
N ASP A 303 -7.08 3.38 18.57
CA ASP A 303 -7.21 2.38 19.64
C ASP A 303 -7.38 2.98 21.05
N LYS A 304 -7.08 4.27 21.30
CA LYS A 304 -7.42 4.95 22.56
C LYS A 304 -8.88 5.40 22.62
N PHE A 305 -9.56 5.45 21.47
CA PHE A 305 -10.94 5.93 21.30
C PHE A 305 -11.95 4.82 21.04
N LYS A 306 -11.58 3.53 21.15
CA LYS A 306 -12.36 2.33 20.71
C LYS A 306 -13.89 2.45 20.80
N THR A 307 -14.41 2.89 21.94
CA THR A 307 -15.86 3.02 22.20
C THR A 307 -16.21 4.41 22.77
N LYS A 308 -15.33 5.40 22.58
CA LYS A 308 -15.53 6.78 23.01
C LYS A 308 -16.31 7.57 21.94
N ASN A 309 -16.23 8.90 21.99
CA ASN A 309 -16.90 9.83 21.08
C ASN A 309 -16.70 9.42 19.61
N VAL A 310 -17.80 9.05 18.95
CA VAL A 310 -17.81 8.58 17.56
C VAL A 310 -17.34 9.67 16.60
N GLN A 311 -17.66 10.94 16.90
CA GLN A 311 -17.26 12.08 16.07
C GLN A 311 -15.73 12.24 15.98
N GLU A 312 -15.02 12.07 17.10
CA GLU A 312 -13.55 12.12 17.12
C GLU A 312 -12.96 10.95 16.32
N ARG A 313 -13.58 9.76 16.37
CA ARG A 313 -13.17 8.59 15.57
C ARG A 313 -13.38 8.83 14.07
N ILE A 314 -14.50 9.46 13.68
CA ILE A 314 -14.76 9.86 12.28
C ILE A 314 -13.67 10.82 11.79
N GLY A 315 -13.29 11.81 12.59
CA GLY A 315 -12.21 12.73 12.23
C GLY A 315 -10.88 12.03 12.05
N ILE A 316 -10.49 11.14 12.98
CA ILE A 316 -9.26 10.34 12.84
C ILE A 316 -9.31 9.47 11.58
N ALA A 317 -10.43 8.81 11.29
CA ALA A 317 -10.63 8.01 10.07
C ALA A 317 -10.55 8.87 8.79
N THR A 318 -11.07 10.10 8.83
CA THR A 318 -11.01 11.06 7.72
C THR A 318 -9.56 11.48 7.45
N VAL A 319 -8.79 11.78 8.50
CA VAL A 319 -7.36 12.09 8.39
C VAL A 319 -6.60 10.90 7.80
N LEU A 320 -6.82 9.69 8.33
CA LEU A 320 -6.24 8.45 7.81
C LEU A 320 -6.53 8.27 6.31
N SER A 321 -7.79 8.43 5.90
CA SER A 321 -8.20 8.27 4.50
C SER A 321 -7.47 9.23 3.55
N ASN A 322 -7.16 10.44 4.02
CA ASN A 322 -6.47 11.47 3.25
C ASN A 322 -4.95 11.27 3.17
N ILE A 323 -4.31 10.85 4.26
CA ILE A 323 -2.84 10.73 4.29
C ILE A 323 -2.32 9.44 3.67
N VAL A 324 -3.14 8.38 3.67
CA VAL A 324 -2.73 7.05 3.21
C VAL A 324 -2.29 7.07 1.74
N LEU A 325 -2.96 7.86 0.90
CA LEU A 325 -2.62 8.02 -0.51
C LEU A 325 -1.24 8.68 -0.71
N ILE A 326 -0.80 9.50 0.25
CA ILE A 326 0.47 10.24 0.18
C ILE A 326 1.61 9.41 0.78
N ALA A 327 1.33 8.65 1.85
CA ALA A 327 2.31 7.79 2.51
C ALA A 327 2.73 6.54 1.68
N GLY A 328 2.07 6.30 0.55
CA GLY A 328 2.11 5.06 -0.24
C GLY A 328 3.40 4.74 -0.99
N GLN A 329 4.49 5.47 -0.81
CA GLN A 329 5.79 5.12 -1.41
C GLN A 329 6.56 4.05 -0.60
N SER A 330 5.99 3.56 0.50
CA SER A 330 6.62 2.59 1.41
C SER A 330 6.23 1.16 1.04
N ILE A 331 7.17 0.38 0.49
CA ILE A 331 6.98 -1.06 0.19
C ILE A 331 7.62 -1.88 1.30
N GLY A 332 6.87 -2.76 1.98
CA GLY A 332 7.45 -3.64 3.00
C GLY A 332 6.48 -4.59 3.74
N PRO A 333 7.01 -5.53 4.55
CA PRO A 333 6.23 -6.55 5.28
C PRO A 333 5.32 -5.97 6.38
N LEU A 334 5.56 -4.73 6.86
CA LEU A 334 4.70 -4.07 7.83
C LEU A 334 3.28 -3.80 7.29
N LEU A 335 3.09 -3.73 5.97
CA LEU A 335 1.81 -3.39 5.34
C LEU A 335 0.69 -4.38 5.69
N LEU A 336 1.00 -5.68 5.78
CA LEU A 336 0.04 -6.69 6.20
C LEU A 336 -0.35 -6.53 7.68
N ALA A 337 0.61 -6.18 8.54
CA ALA A 337 0.35 -5.92 9.95
C ALA A 337 -0.53 -4.67 10.12
N THR A 338 -0.24 -3.60 9.36
CA THR A 338 -1.08 -2.39 9.32
C THR A 338 -2.49 -2.72 8.84
N TYR A 339 -2.63 -3.48 7.75
CA TYR A 339 -3.92 -3.93 7.22
C TYR A 339 -4.72 -4.75 8.25
N ASN A 340 -4.08 -5.71 8.91
CA ASN A 340 -4.70 -6.50 9.97
C ASN A 340 -5.15 -5.64 11.15
N ASN A 341 -4.36 -4.62 11.53
CA ASN A 341 -4.75 -3.67 12.56
C ASN A 341 -5.96 -2.82 12.13
N MET A 342 -6.06 -2.43 10.85
CA MET A 342 -7.25 -1.76 10.33
C MET A 342 -8.48 -2.68 10.41
N LEU A 343 -8.39 -3.92 9.92
CA LEU A 343 -9.51 -4.87 10.01
C LEU A 343 -9.93 -5.14 11.46
N LYS A 344 -8.97 -5.23 12.39
CA LYS A 344 -9.25 -5.37 13.83
C LYS A 344 -10.02 -4.17 14.39
N ASN A 345 -9.66 -2.95 14.00
CA ASN A 345 -10.39 -1.73 14.39
C ASN A 345 -11.81 -1.71 13.82
N LEU A 346 -11.97 -2.13 12.56
CA LEU A 346 -13.29 -2.26 11.93
C LEU A 346 -14.16 -3.31 12.62
N LYS A 347 -13.58 -4.47 12.98
CA LYS A 347 -14.26 -5.49 13.79
C LYS A 347 -14.71 -4.93 15.14
N MET A 348 -13.84 -4.17 15.82
CA MET A 348 -14.15 -3.54 17.11
C MET A 348 -15.35 -2.58 17.01
N SER A 349 -15.41 -1.78 15.94
CA SER A 349 -16.53 -0.87 15.67
C SER A 349 -17.84 -1.63 15.45
N VAL A 350 -17.81 -2.68 14.64
CA VAL A 350 -18.98 -3.53 14.36
C VAL A 350 -19.47 -4.22 15.63
N THR A 351 -18.58 -4.81 16.42
CA THR A 351 -18.98 -5.47 17.68
C THR A 351 -19.52 -4.46 18.70
N PHE A 352 -18.96 -3.25 18.75
CA PHE A 352 -19.47 -2.17 19.59
C PHE A 352 -20.88 -1.74 19.17
N GLN A 353 -21.12 -1.52 17.87
CA GLN A 353 -22.43 -1.19 17.33
C GLN A 353 -23.48 -2.25 17.68
N LYS A 354 -23.16 -3.53 17.48
CA LYS A 354 -24.09 -4.65 17.73
C LYS A 354 -24.24 -5.01 19.22
N SER A 355 -23.37 -4.53 20.10
CA SER A 355 -23.46 -4.80 21.55
C SER A 355 -24.66 -4.15 22.25
N GLY A 356 -25.40 -3.27 21.57
CA GLY A 356 -26.48 -2.46 22.15
C GLY A 356 -26.01 -1.33 23.07
N ARG A 357 -24.69 -1.21 23.30
CA ARG A 357 -24.08 -0.14 24.11
C ARG A 357 -23.84 1.15 23.32
N CYS A 358 -23.86 1.06 21.99
CA CYS A 358 -23.69 2.20 21.11
C CYS A 358 -24.96 3.06 21.12
N LYS A 359 -24.85 4.29 21.65
CA LYS A 359 -25.96 5.25 21.69
C LYS A 359 -26.20 5.93 20.34
N ASP A 360 -25.15 6.08 19.54
CA ASP A 360 -25.13 6.83 18.30
C ASP A 360 -24.78 5.90 17.13
N VAL A 361 -25.76 5.08 16.75
CA VAL A 361 -25.59 4.04 15.72
C VAL A 361 -25.34 4.66 14.35
N GLU A 362 -25.99 5.78 14.05
CA GLU A 362 -25.88 6.46 12.75
C GLU A 362 -24.45 6.94 12.49
N ASN A 363 -23.85 7.68 13.43
CA ASN A 363 -22.46 8.11 13.28
C ASN A 363 -21.49 6.93 13.34
N GLU A 364 -21.82 5.85 14.04
CA GLU A 364 -20.97 4.65 14.05
C GLU A 364 -20.93 3.98 12.66
N LEU A 365 -22.04 4.02 11.91
CA LEU A 365 -22.08 3.58 10.51
C LEU A 365 -21.24 4.51 9.61
N VAL A 366 -21.34 5.83 9.80
CA VAL A 366 -20.49 6.80 9.07
C VAL A 366 -19.01 6.56 9.34
N PHE A 367 -18.65 6.23 10.59
CA PHE A 367 -17.28 5.81 10.93
C PHE A 367 -16.88 4.55 10.17
N GLN A 368 -17.72 3.50 10.17
CA GLN A 368 -17.44 2.25 9.46
C GLN A 368 -17.22 2.49 7.97
N GLU A 369 -18.06 3.29 7.32
CA GLU A 369 -17.94 3.63 5.91
C GLU A 369 -16.67 4.44 5.61
N THR A 370 -16.42 5.49 6.39
CA THR A 370 -15.21 6.33 6.26
C THR A 370 -13.94 5.49 6.45
N PHE A 371 -13.96 4.56 7.40
CA PHE A 371 -12.82 3.70 7.68
C PHE A 371 -12.64 2.61 6.62
N THR A 372 -13.73 2.03 6.08
CA THR A 372 -13.70 1.16 4.89
C THR A 372 -13.13 1.91 3.68
N HIS A 373 -13.47 3.18 3.50
CA HIS A 373 -12.88 4.02 2.46
C HIS A 373 -11.36 4.19 2.67
N ALA A 374 -10.92 4.42 3.91
CA ALA A 374 -9.49 4.49 4.24
C ALA A 374 -8.74 3.17 3.92
N ILE A 375 -9.34 2.00 4.21
CA ILE A 375 -8.78 0.70 3.85
C ILE A 375 -8.69 0.54 2.32
N GLY A 376 -9.70 0.99 1.58
CA GLY A 376 -9.67 1.00 0.11
C GLY A 376 -8.55 1.87 -0.46
N ASN A 377 -8.36 3.07 0.10
CA ASN A 377 -7.23 3.93 -0.26
C ASN A 377 -5.88 3.29 0.10
N PHE A 378 -5.82 2.60 1.24
CA PHE A 378 -4.63 1.83 1.64
C PHE A 378 -4.33 0.70 0.65
N ALA A 379 -5.33 -0.01 0.16
CA ALA A 379 -5.11 -1.04 -0.85
C ALA A 379 -4.64 -0.46 -2.20
N SER A 380 -5.04 0.76 -2.53
CA SER A 380 -4.68 1.38 -3.82
C SER A 380 -3.19 1.69 -3.97
N ILE A 381 -2.49 1.90 -2.86
CA ILE A 381 -1.03 2.16 -2.84
C ILE A 381 -0.20 0.87 -2.86
N LEU A 382 -0.82 -0.30 -2.64
CA LEU A 382 -0.11 -1.57 -2.61
C LEU A 382 0.25 -2.04 -4.03
N PRO A 383 1.37 -2.77 -4.20
CA PRO A 383 1.60 -3.57 -5.39
C PRO A 383 0.51 -4.62 -5.60
N ASP A 384 0.24 -4.99 -6.85
CA ASP A 384 -0.84 -5.90 -7.21
C ASP A 384 -0.74 -7.29 -6.55
N TYR A 385 0.47 -7.82 -6.35
CA TYR A 385 0.65 -9.10 -5.64
C TYR A 385 0.19 -9.02 -4.18
N GLN A 386 0.43 -7.88 -3.49
CA GLN A 386 -0.05 -7.67 -2.12
C GLN A 386 -1.55 -7.42 -2.09
N LYS A 387 -2.13 -6.76 -3.11
CA LYS A 387 -3.59 -6.65 -3.25
C LYS A 387 -4.23 -8.04 -3.29
N VAL A 388 -3.69 -8.98 -4.09
CA VAL A 388 -4.20 -10.36 -4.16
C VAL A 388 -4.08 -11.08 -2.82
N GLU A 389 -2.97 -10.88 -2.10
CA GLU A 389 -2.77 -11.45 -0.76
C GLU A 389 -3.80 -10.92 0.25
N ILE A 390 -4.00 -9.61 0.35
CA ILE A 390 -5.01 -9.04 1.26
C ILE A 390 -6.43 -9.45 0.85
N MET A 391 -6.75 -9.52 -0.46
CA MET A 391 -8.05 -9.99 -0.95
C MET A 391 -8.30 -11.45 -0.53
N THR A 392 -7.27 -12.31 -0.68
CA THR A 392 -7.34 -13.72 -0.24
C THR A 392 -7.52 -13.81 1.27
N PHE A 393 -6.78 -13.00 2.04
CA PHE A 393 -6.93 -12.90 3.49
C PHE A 393 -8.34 -12.49 3.90
N THR A 394 -8.90 -11.40 3.33
CA THR A 394 -10.27 -10.95 3.63
C THR A 394 -11.30 -12.05 3.34
N THR A 395 -11.15 -12.72 2.20
CA THR A 395 -12.08 -13.77 1.76
C THR A 395 -12.04 -14.97 2.72
N ASN A 396 -10.85 -15.35 3.19
CA ASN A 396 -10.67 -16.40 4.20
C ASN A 396 -11.26 -16.00 5.56
N GLU A 397 -11.11 -14.74 5.98
CA GLU A 397 -11.72 -14.24 7.22
C GLU A 397 -13.25 -14.32 7.18
N ILE A 398 -13.90 -13.94 6.07
CA ILE A 398 -15.36 -14.01 5.91
C ILE A 398 -15.85 -15.47 5.95
N CYS A 399 -15.05 -16.40 5.46
CA CYS A 399 -15.41 -17.80 5.41
C CYS A 399 -15.24 -18.57 6.72
N LYS A 400 -14.74 -17.93 7.79
CA LYS A 400 -14.63 -18.58 9.09
C LYS A 400 -16.03 -18.86 9.64
N ILE A 401 -16.23 -20.11 10.06
CA ILE A 401 -17.50 -20.55 10.65
C ILE A 401 -17.60 -19.97 12.07
N PRO A 402 -18.70 -19.32 12.46
CA PRO A 402 -18.86 -18.81 13.82
C PRO A 402 -18.97 -19.99 14.82
N ASP A 403 -18.28 -19.87 15.95
CA ASP A 403 -18.25 -20.94 16.97
C ASP A 403 -19.62 -21.15 17.66
N ASN A 404 -20.48 -20.13 17.74
CA ASN A 404 -21.77 -20.12 18.47
C ASN A 404 -22.87 -19.30 17.75
N GLU A 405 -24.16 -19.60 18.00
CA GLU A 405 -25.33 -18.92 17.39
C GLU A 405 -25.47 -17.42 17.74
N GLU A 406 -25.20 -16.99 18.99
CA GLU A 406 -25.24 -15.56 19.36
C GLU A 406 -24.14 -14.74 18.67
N LYS A 407 -22.94 -15.35 18.50
CA LYS A 407 -21.82 -14.75 17.75
C LYS A 407 -22.13 -14.67 16.26
N ALA A 408 -22.96 -15.57 15.72
CA ALA A 408 -23.29 -15.62 14.30
C ALA A 408 -23.99 -14.36 13.78
N SER A 409 -24.80 -13.67 14.60
CA SER A 409 -25.47 -12.43 14.17
C SER A 409 -24.50 -11.24 14.02
N VAL A 410 -23.57 -11.09 14.97
CA VAL A 410 -22.53 -10.07 14.95
C VAL A 410 -21.50 -10.37 13.87
N ASP A 411 -21.12 -11.65 13.73
CA ASP A 411 -20.21 -12.11 12.70
C ASP A 411 -20.83 -11.95 11.30
N SER A 412 -22.15 -12.17 11.11
CA SER A 412 -22.83 -11.95 9.82
C SER A 412 -22.77 -10.50 9.34
N TYR A 413 -22.97 -9.52 10.24
CA TYR A 413 -22.84 -8.10 9.86
C TYR A 413 -21.38 -7.70 9.66
N TYR A 414 -20.45 -8.22 10.47
CA TYR A 414 -19.02 -8.03 10.25
C TYR A 414 -18.57 -8.60 8.90
N HIS A 415 -19.07 -9.78 8.51
CA HIS A 415 -18.84 -10.40 7.22
C HIS A 415 -19.36 -9.54 6.07
N HIS A 416 -20.51 -8.87 6.24
CA HIS A 416 -21.02 -7.91 5.26
C HIS A 416 -20.10 -6.69 5.10
N VAL A 417 -19.63 -6.13 6.21
CA VAL A 417 -18.68 -5.00 6.20
C VAL A 417 -17.34 -5.41 5.57
N LEU A 418 -16.85 -6.63 5.85
CA LEU A 418 -15.66 -7.18 5.22
C LEU A 418 -15.86 -7.41 3.72
N ALA A 419 -17.00 -7.92 3.29
CA ALA A 419 -17.31 -8.10 1.87
C ALA A 419 -17.35 -6.74 1.15
N SER A 420 -17.96 -5.73 1.75
CA SER A 420 -17.98 -4.35 1.22
C SER A 420 -16.56 -3.77 1.13
N THR A 421 -15.74 -4.02 2.14
CA THR A 421 -14.32 -3.64 2.15
C THR A 421 -13.54 -4.36 1.05
N PHE A 422 -13.79 -5.66 0.86
CA PHE A 422 -13.20 -6.45 -0.22
C PHE A 422 -13.58 -5.90 -1.60
N LEU A 423 -14.85 -5.55 -1.82
CA LEU A 423 -15.27 -4.89 -3.06
C LEU A 423 -14.50 -3.57 -3.29
N LYS A 424 -14.35 -2.75 -2.24
CA LYS A 424 -13.57 -1.50 -2.36
C LYS A 424 -12.11 -1.77 -2.73
N ILE A 425 -11.48 -2.81 -2.17
CA ILE A 425 -10.13 -3.25 -2.53
C ILE A 425 -10.07 -3.70 -4.00
N ALA A 426 -11.04 -4.51 -4.44
CA ALA A 426 -11.11 -5.02 -5.80
C ALA A 426 -11.21 -3.90 -6.85
N THR A 427 -11.93 -2.80 -6.56
CA THR A 427 -11.99 -1.63 -7.47
C THR A 427 -10.65 -0.93 -7.70
N LYS A 428 -9.62 -1.26 -6.90
CA LYS A 428 -8.25 -0.71 -7.01
C LYS A 428 -7.27 -1.70 -7.65
N TYR A 429 -7.73 -2.90 -7.98
CA TYR A 429 -6.95 -3.92 -8.66
C TYR A 429 -7.26 -3.89 -10.16
N LYS A 430 -6.23 -3.98 -11.00
CA LYS A 430 -6.40 -4.12 -12.45
C LYS A 430 -6.03 -5.53 -12.87
N THR A 431 -7.01 -6.29 -13.33
CA THR A 431 -6.77 -7.65 -13.80
C THR A 431 -6.05 -7.64 -15.15
N VAL A 432 -4.89 -8.28 -15.22
CA VAL A 432 -4.16 -8.51 -16.47
C VAL A 432 -4.38 -9.94 -16.95
N TYR A 433 -4.04 -10.92 -16.10
CA TYR A 433 -4.23 -12.34 -16.39
C TYR A 433 -5.21 -12.96 -15.39
N LEU A 434 -6.28 -13.57 -15.89
CA LEU A 434 -7.30 -14.23 -15.05
C LEU A 434 -6.70 -15.40 -14.26
N SER A 435 -5.79 -16.17 -14.87
CA SER A 435 -5.16 -17.33 -14.25
C SER A 435 -4.23 -16.99 -13.08
N THR A 436 -3.67 -15.77 -13.04
CA THR A 436 -2.82 -15.32 -11.93
C THR A 436 -3.63 -14.79 -10.75
N LEU A 437 -4.79 -14.19 -11.03
CA LEU A 437 -5.70 -13.69 -9.99
C LEU A 437 -6.51 -14.84 -9.37
N PHE A 438 -7.20 -15.62 -10.20
CA PHE A 438 -8.08 -16.71 -9.78
C PHE A 438 -7.30 -18.00 -9.56
N THR A 439 -6.55 -18.03 -8.47
CA THR A 439 -5.96 -19.28 -7.95
C THR A 439 -7.06 -20.24 -7.46
N ASP A 440 -6.76 -21.54 -7.35
CA ASP A 440 -7.74 -22.53 -6.85
C ASP A 440 -8.35 -22.11 -5.52
N ASN A 441 -7.50 -21.69 -4.57
CA ASN A 441 -7.95 -21.30 -3.25
C ASN A 441 -8.84 -20.06 -3.32
N PHE A 442 -8.42 -19.02 -4.05
CA PHE A 442 -9.17 -17.78 -4.15
C PHE A 442 -10.52 -18.01 -4.85
N MET A 443 -10.53 -18.72 -5.98
CA MET A 443 -11.75 -19.01 -6.74
C MET A 443 -12.73 -19.86 -5.96
N THR A 444 -12.26 -20.94 -5.32
CA THR A 444 -13.10 -21.83 -4.50
C THR A 444 -13.73 -21.06 -3.33
N THR A 445 -12.95 -20.17 -2.71
CA THR A 445 -13.42 -19.36 -1.59
C THR A 445 -14.45 -18.32 -2.06
N LEU A 446 -14.23 -17.66 -3.20
CA LEU A 446 -15.16 -16.70 -3.79
C LEU A 446 -16.50 -17.37 -4.18
N LEU A 447 -16.44 -18.57 -4.78
CA LEU A 447 -17.63 -19.37 -5.09
C LEU A 447 -18.40 -19.78 -3.83
N ARG A 448 -17.69 -20.18 -2.77
CA ARG A 448 -18.32 -20.46 -1.47
C ARG A 448 -19.04 -19.24 -0.89
N LEU A 449 -18.45 -18.05 -1.00
CA LEU A 449 -19.09 -16.80 -0.59
C LEU A 449 -20.33 -16.47 -1.43
N GLY A 450 -20.36 -16.86 -2.70
CA GLY A 450 -21.54 -16.73 -3.56
C GLY A 450 -22.78 -17.45 -3.02
N LEU A 451 -22.58 -18.48 -2.20
CA LEU A 451 -23.64 -19.26 -1.54
C LEU A 451 -23.86 -18.86 -0.07
N HIS A 452 -23.36 -17.70 0.37
CA HIS A 452 -23.48 -17.25 1.75
C HIS A 452 -24.96 -17.00 2.15
N PRO A 453 -25.39 -17.29 3.39
CA PRO A 453 -26.78 -17.10 3.83
C PRO A 453 -27.28 -15.66 3.74
N ASN A 454 -26.42 -14.68 4.04
CA ASN A 454 -26.70 -13.26 3.90
C ASN A 454 -26.79 -12.84 2.43
N ILE A 455 -27.92 -12.23 2.05
CA ILE A 455 -28.24 -11.79 0.69
C ILE A 455 -27.31 -10.71 0.16
N ASP A 456 -26.95 -9.73 0.98
CA ASP A 456 -26.12 -8.61 0.56
C ASP A 456 -24.71 -9.09 0.21
N ILE A 457 -24.20 -10.08 0.95
CA ILE A 457 -22.90 -10.70 0.66
C ILE A 457 -22.94 -11.40 -0.70
N ARG A 458 -24.03 -12.11 -1.03
CA ARG A 458 -24.17 -12.73 -2.35
C ARG A 458 -24.15 -11.70 -3.47
N LEU A 459 -24.80 -10.55 -3.28
CA LEU A 459 -24.78 -9.46 -4.26
C LEU A 459 -23.38 -8.87 -4.41
N ILE A 460 -22.69 -8.65 -3.30
CA ILE A 460 -21.31 -8.14 -3.30
C ILE A 460 -20.37 -9.10 -4.03
N VAL A 461 -20.52 -10.42 -3.84
CA VAL A 461 -19.73 -11.43 -4.57
C VAL A 461 -19.98 -11.38 -6.08
N GLN A 462 -21.21 -11.17 -6.52
CA GLN A 462 -21.50 -10.97 -7.95
C GLN A 462 -20.82 -9.70 -8.48
N LYS A 463 -20.88 -8.59 -7.73
CA LYS A 463 -20.17 -7.34 -8.08
C LYS A 463 -18.64 -7.48 -8.04
N LEU A 464 -18.11 -8.37 -7.20
CA LEU A 464 -16.69 -8.73 -7.20
C LEU A 464 -16.32 -9.45 -8.48
N PHE A 465 -17.13 -10.41 -8.95
CA PHE A 465 -16.94 -11.00 -10.28
C PHE A 465 -16.98 -9.92 -11.36
N HIS A 466 -17.93 -8.99 -11.30
CA HIS A 466 -18.00 -7.90 -12.26
C HIS A 466 -16.71 -7.08 -12.34
N THR A 467 -16.21 -6.66 -11.17
CA THR A 467 -15.02 -5.82 -11.06
C THR A 467 -13.74 -6.57 -11.46
N LEU A 468 -13.61 -7.84 -11.04
CA LEU A 468 -12.37 -8.61 -11.24
C LEU A 468 -12.28 -9.23 -12.64
N LEU A 469 -13.41 -9.52 -13.30
CA LEU A 469 -13.44 -10.05 -14.66
C LEU A 469 -13.27 -8.96 -15.71
N ASP A 470 -13.77 -7.74 -15.45
CA ASP A 470 -13.78 -6.65 -16.44
C ASP A 470 -12.39 -6.05 -16.66
N ARG A 471 -11.63 -6.62 -17.62
CA ARG A 471 -10.30 -6.14 -18.01
C ARG A 471 -10.36 -4.96 -18.96
N LYS A 472 -11.51 -4.77 -19.63
CA LYS A 472 -11.65 -3.90 -20.81
C LYS A 472 -12.66 -2.75 -20.60
N ASP A 473 -13.12 -2.52 -19.36
CA ASP A 473 -14.11 -1.48 -18.99
C ASP A 473 -15.47 -1.65 -19.69
N ASN A 474 -15.86 -2.91 -19.91
CA ASN A 474 -17.15 -3.30 -20.50
C ASN A 474 -18.31 -3.25 -19.49
N LEU A 475 -18.03 -3.22 -18.18
CA LEU A 475 -19.03 -3.33 -17.11
C LEU A 475 -20.17 -2.31 -17.24
N LYS A 476 -19.86 -1.06 -17.56
CA LYS A 476 -20.86 0.03 -17.66
C LYS A 476 -21.96 -0.27 -18.67
N ASN A 477 -21.63 -1.00 -19.73
CA ASN A 477 -22.56 -1.37 -20.79
C ASN A 477 -23.33 -2.66 -20.47
N LEU A 478 -22.79 -3.51 -19.59
CA LEU A 478 -23.34 -4.84 -19.27
C LEU A 478 -24.11 -4.89 -17.94
N GLU A 479 -23.90 -3.94 -17.03
CA GLU A 479 -24.57 -3.89 -15.71
C GLU A 479 -26.10 -3.89 -15.83
N LYS A 480 -26.63 -3.19 -16.84
CA LYS A 480 -28.06 -3.15 -17.19
C LYS A 480 -28.29 -3.45 -18.66
N LEU A 481 -28.02 -4.69 -19.06
CA LEU A 481 -28.16 -5.14 -20.43
C LEU A 481 -29.60 -4.91 -20.97
N PRO A 482 -29.78 -4.10 -22.02
CA PRO A 482 -31.06 -3.94 -22.71
C PRO A 482 -31.27 -5.07 -23.75
N PHE A 483 -32.44 -5.08 -24.39
CA PHE A 483 -32.60 -5.83 -25.65
C PHE A 483 -31.89 -5.07 -26.77
N ILE A 484 -31.09 -5.80 -27.54
CA ILE A 484 -30.17 -5.28 -28.54
C ILE A 484 -30.64 -5.73 -29.92
N ASN A 485 -30.56 -4.82 -30.89
CA ASN A 485 -30.81 -5.14 -32.30
C ASN A 485 -29.49 -5.48 -33.01
N GLU A 486 -28.47 -4.65 -32.79
CA GLU A 486 -27.14 -4.79 -33.37
C GLU A 486 -26.05 -4.67 -32.28
N ILE A 487 -24.99 -5.48 -32.37
CA ILE A 487 -23.92 -5.50 -31.35
C ILE A 487 -23.20 -4.16 -31.25
N GLU A 488 -23.12 -3.45 -32.38
CA GLU A 488 -22.48 -2.14 -32.50
C GLU A 488 -23.10 -1.11 -31.53
N ASP A 489 -24.37 -1.28 -31.16
CA ASP A 489 -25.08 -0.42 -30.20
C ASP A 489 -24.47 -0.47 -28.78
N LEU A 490 -23.78 -1.55 -28.40
CA LEU A 490 -23.24 -1.75 -27.06
C LEU A 490 -21.80 -1.23 -26.88
N ASN A 491 -21.13 -0.75 -27.95
CA ASN A 491 -19.75 -0.25 -27.91
C ASN A 491 -18.79 -1.12 -27.08
N LEU A 492 -18.82 -2.44 -27.28
CA LEU A 492 -18.04 -3.40 -26.50
C LEU A 492 -16.63 -3.57 -27.06
N THR A 493 -15.66 -3.69 -26.16
CA THR A 493 -14.30 -4.10 -26.48
C THR A 493 -14.15 -5.61 -26.32
N ILE A 494 -14.13 -6.31 -27.47
CA ILE A 494 -13.98 -7.78 -27.53
C ILE A 494 -12.61 -8.10 -28.12
N GLU A 495 -11.87 -9.00 -27.47
CA GLU A 495 -10.57 -9.47 -27.95
C GLU A 495 -10.60 -10.99 -28.11
N LYS A 496 -9.69 -11.52 -28.92
CA LYS A 496 -9.57 -12.97 -29.11
C LYS A 496 -9.16 -13.64 -27.80
N CYS A 497 -9.85 -14.72 -27.44
CA CYS A 497 -9.53 -15.53 -26.28
C CYS A 497 -8.08 -16.05 -26.33
N SER A 498 -7.32 -15.82 -25.25
CA SER A 498 -5.95 -16.32 -25.13
C SER A 498 -5.91 -17.79 -24.67
N LYS A 499 -4.78 -18.49 -24.92
CA LYS A 499 -4.59 -19.86 -24.38
C LYS A 499 -4.67 -19.90 -22.85
N ALA A 500 -4.22 -18.85 -22.17
CA ALA A 500 -4.30 -18.74 -20.71
C ALA A 500 -5.77 -18.63 -20.24
N ASP A 501 -6.59 -17.87 -20.97
CA ASP A 501 -8.03 -17.73 -20.68
C ASP A 501 -8.80 -19.04 -20.96
N GLN A 502 -8.41 -19.80 -22.00
CA GLN A 502 -8.95 -21.14 -22.24
C GLN A 502 -8.64 -22.10 -21.09
N MET A 503 -7.40 -22.10 -20.58
CA MET A 503 -7.01 -22.93 -19.44
C MET A 503 -7.73 -22.51 -18.15
N PHE A 504 -7.93 -21.21 -17.95
CA PHE A 504 -8.76 -20.68 -16.86
C PHE A 504 -10.21 -21.17 -16.95
N SER A 505 -10.84 -21.06 -18.13
CA SER A 505 -12.19 -21.55 -18.39
C SER A 505 -12.32 -23.04 -18.06
N ARG A 506 -11.46 -23.88 -18.66
CA ARG A 506 -11.44 -25.34 -18.45
C ARG A 506 -11.44 -25.74 -16.98
N ARG A 507 -10.77 -24.95 -16.16
CA ARG A 507 -10.57 -25.22 -14.74
C ARG A 507 -11.77 -24.85 -13.89
N PHE A 508 -12.41 -23.71 -14.16
CA PHE A 508 -13.38 -23.13 -13.21
C PHE A 508 -14.79 -22.97 -13.75
N ILE A 509 -15.02 -22.95 -15.07
CA ILE A 509 -16.30 -22.53 -15.64
C ILE A 509 -17.49 -23.41 -15.22
N THR A 510 -17.26 -24.71 -15.09
CA THR A 510 -18.29 -25.66 -14.62
C THR A 510 -18.68 -25.40 -13.17
N SER A 511 -17.69 -25.12 -12.31
CA SER A 511 -17.92 -24.78 -10.91
C SER A 511 -18.64 -23.44 -10.76
N VAL A 512 -18.32 -22.46 -11.63
CA VAL A 512 -19.04 -21.18 -11.72
C VAL A 512 -20.50 -21.44 -12.09
N SER A 513 -20.75 -22.16 -13.19
CA SER A 513 -22.08 -22.50 -13.69
C SER A 513 -22.95 -23.14 -12.61
N ASP A 514 -22.43 -24.16 -11.91
CA ASP A 514 -23.15 -24.84 -10.83
C ASP A 514 -23.49 -23.93 -9.65
N VAL A 515 -22.58 -23.02 -9.27
CA VAL A 515 -22.80 -22.10 -8.15
C VAL A 515 -23.80 -21.02 -8.53
N PHE A 516 -23.69 -20.44 -9.73
CA PHE A 516 -24.66 -19.46 -10.22
C PHE A 516 -26.04 -20.09 -10.45
N TYR A 517 -26.11 -21.38 -10.80
CA TYR A 517 -27.35 -22.13 -10.82
C TYR A 517 -28.00 -22.18 -9.43
N ASP A 518 -27.23 -22.52 -8.39
CA ASP A 518 -27.71 -22.54 -7.00
C ASP A 518 -28.09 -21.17 -6.46
N ILE A 519 -27.37 -20.10 -6.84
CA ILE A 519 -27.68 -18.72 -6.43
C ILE A 519 -29.11 -18.35 -6.81
N MET A 520 -29.62 -18.80 -7.97
CA MET A 520 -30.99 -18.51 -8.41
C MET A 520 -32.04 -19.01 -7.42
N PHE A 521 -31.82 -20.17 -6.79
CA PHE A 521 -32.72 -20.67 -5.74
C PHE A 521 -32.63 -19.84 -4.46
N LEU A 522 -31.47 -19.27 -4.15
CA LEU A 522 -31.23 -18.44 -2.98
C LEU A 522 -31.70 -16.98 -3.14
N VAL A 523 -32.11 -16.55 -4.34
CA VAL A 523 -32.77 -15.23 -4.53
C VAL A 523 -34.15 -15.26 -3.86
N PRO A 524 -34.50 -14.29 -3.00
CA PRO A 524 -35.82 -14.23 -2.35
C PRO A 524 -36.97 -14.15 -3.35
N ASN A 525 -38.18 -14.47 -2.90
CA ASN A 525 -39.37 -14.48 -3.76
C ASN A 525 -40.27 -13.25 -3.61
N GLU A 526 -40.04 -12.40 -2.59
CA GLU A 526 -41.02 -11.40 -2.15
C GLU A 526 -40.73 -9.97 -2.68
N ASP A 527 -39.48 -9.50 -2.62
CA ASP A 527 -39.14 -8.11 -2.97
C ASP A 527 -38.67 -8.00 -4.44
N GLU A 528 -39.49 -7.35 -5.28
CA GLU A 528 -39.20 -7.10 -6.70
C GLU A 528 -37.86 -6.41 -6.94
N LYS A 529 -37.50 -5.42 -6.12
CA LYS A 529 -36.23 -4.68 -6.30
C LYS A 529 -35.05 -5.59 -6.04
N VAL A 530 -35.13 -6.40 -4.99
CA VAL A 530 -34.09 -7.36 -4.63
C VAL A 530 -33.96 -8.44 -5.72
N ILE A 531 -35.09 -8.98 -6.20
CA ILE A 531 -35.13 -9.96 -7.28
C ILE A 531 -34.47 -9.40 -8.54
N SER A 532 -34.93 -8.23 -8.99
CA SER A 532 -34.39 -7.58 -10.19
C SER A 532 -32.89 -7.32 -10.05
N THR A 533 -32.44 -6.78 -8.92
CA THR A 533 -31.02 -6.46 -8.69
C THR A 533 -30.13 -7.70 -8.74
N HIS A 534 -30.55 -8.81 -8.10
CA HIS A 534 -29.78 -10.05 -8.13
C HIS A 534 -29.80 -10.73 -9.50
N ILE A 535 -30.94 -10.77 -10.17
CA ILE A 535 -31.05 -11.41 -11.48
C ILE A 535 -30.27 -10.61 -12.55
N GLU A 536 -30.32 -9.28 -12.50
CA GLU A 536 -29.48 -8.42 -13.35
C GLU A 536 -27.98 -8.62 -13.08
N ALA A 537 -27.59 -8.79 -11.82
CA ALA A 537 -26.21 -9.08 -11.47
C ALA A 537 -25.73 -10.47 -11.96
N ILE A 538 -26.60 -11.49 -11.93
CA ILE A 538 -26.33 -12.80 -12.56
C ILE A 538 -26.14 -12.62 -14.06
N LEU A 539 -27.05 -11.92 -14.74
CA LEU A 539 -26.99 -11.64 -16.18
C LEU A 539 -25.69 -10.93 -16.57
N CYS A 540 -25.31 -9.88 -15.84
CA CYS A 540 -24.07 -9.15 -16.06
C CYS A 540 -22.85 -10.06 -15.89
N THR A 541 -22.86 -10.97 -14.91
CA THR A 541 -21.75 -11.93 -14.72
C THR A 541 -21.62 -12.88 -15.91
N MET A 542 -22.74 -13.44 -16.39
CA MET A 542 -22.76 -14.30 -17.56
C MET A 542 -22.26 -13.57 -18.82
N ALA A 543 -22.71 -12.33 -19.03
CA ALA A 543 -22.30 -11.51 -20.16
C ALA A 543 -20.80 -11.18 -20.13
N LEU A 544 -20.25 -10.85 -18.95
CA LEU A 544 -18.82 -10.61 -18.77
C LEU A 544 -17.98 -11.86 -19.07
N PHE A 545 -18.38 -13.05 -18.63
CA PHE A 545 -17.68 -14.28 -19.02
C PHE A 545 -17.65 -14.48 -20.54
N CYS A 546 -18.75 -14.16 -21.24
CA CYS A 546 -18.82 -14.28 -22.70
C CYS A 546 -17.90 -13.27 -23.41
N VAL A 547 -17.77 -12.04 -22.90
CA VAL A 547 -17.00 -10.96 -23.55
C VAL A 547 -15.51 -10.98 -23.16
N GLU A 548 -15.21 -11.28 -21.90
CA GLU A 548 -13.86 -11.23 -21.35
C GLU A 548 -13.09 -12.51 -21.61
N VAL A 549 -13.73 -13.68 -21.48
CA VAL A 549 -13.09 -14.98 -21.71
C VAL A 549 -13.33 -15.45 -23.15
N GLY A 550 -14.60 -15.50 -23.58
CA GLY A 550 -14.97 -15.70 -24.99
C GLY A 550 -14.44 -16.98 -25.66
N CYS A 551 -14.16 -18.05 -24.91
CA CYS A 551 -13.87 -19.36 -25.50
C CYS A 551 -15.15 -20.20 -25.66
N ASP A 552 -15.13 -21.11 -26.63
CA ASP A 552 -16.26 -22.00 -26.95
C ASP A 552 -16.82 -22.69 -25.70
N GLU A 553 -15.96 -23.24 -24.84
CA GLU A 553 -16.39 -23.87 -23.59
C GLU A 553 -17.14 -22.91 -22.65
N THR A 554 -16.67 -21.67 -22.51
CA THR A 554 -17.37 -20.66 -21.70
C THR A 554 -18.71 -20.27 -22.31
N LEU A 555 -18.74 -20.05 -23.63
CA LEU A 555 -19.96 -19.65 -24.34
C LEU A 555 -21.03 -20.77 -24.22
N ILE A 556 -20.63 -22.02 -24.45
CA ILE A 556 -21.51 -23.19 -24.35
C ILE A 556 -22.02 -23.36 -22.91
N GLU A 557 -21.14 -23.25 -21.91
CA GLU A 557 -21.53 -23.42 -20.50
C GLU A 557 -22.49 -22.31 -20.04
N MET A 558 -22.29 -21.05 -20.46
CA MET A 558 -23.21 -19.95 -20.14
C MET A 558 -24.57 -20.09 -20.86
N ILE A 559 -24.59 -20.58 -22.10
CA ILE A 559 -25.83 -20.92 -22.82
C ILE A 559 -26.56 -22.07 -22.10
N HIS A 560 -25.82 -23.10 -21.67
CA HIS A 560 -26.38 -24.21 -20.92
C HIS A 560 -27.01 -23.73 -19.59
N LEU A 561 -26.30 -22.88 -18.83
CA LEU A 561 -26.82 -22.25 -17.62
C LEU A 561 -28.12 -21.48 -17.88
N CYS A 562 -28.17 -20.69 -18.95
CA CYS A 562 -29.38 -19.95 -19.35
C CYS A 562 -30.55 -20.87 -19.70
N ALA A 563 -30.31 -21.95 -20.45
CA ALA A 563 -31.32 -22.95 -20.78
C ALA A 563 -31.83 -23.67 -19.52
N SER A 564 -30.94 -23.94 -18.55
CA SER A 564 -31.30 -24.49 -17.25
C SER A 564 -32.16 -23.53 -16.42
N TYR A 565 -31.87 -22.22 -16.45
CA TYR A 565 -32.72 -21.21 -15.81
C TYR A 565 -34.14 -21.19 -16.38
N GLN A 566 -34.28 -21.26 -17.70
CA GLN A 566 -35.60 -21.39 -18.32
C GLN A 566 -36.31 -22.67 -17.85
N THR A 567 -35.59 -23.80 -17.78
CA THR A 567 -36.16 -25.08 -17.36
C THR A 567 -36.68 -25.03 -15.91
N ILE A 568 -35.94 -24.42 -14.98
CA ILE A 568 -36.38 -24.29 -13.58
C ILE A 568 -37.51 -23.27 -13.41
N ALA A 569 -37.57 -22.23 -14.24
CA ALA A 569 -38.67 -21.27 -14.24
C ALA A 569 -39.98 -21.85 -14.79
N MET A 570 -39.90 -22.86 -15.67
CA MET A 570 -41.06 -23.60 -16.18
C MET A 570 -41.55 -24.69 -15.21
N ASN A 571 -40.70 -25.17 -14.31
CA ASN A 571 -41.09 -26.22 -13.38
C ASN A 571 -42.02 -25.66 -12.29
N ILE A 572 -43.30 -26.05 -12.35
CA ILE A 572 -44.34 -25.60 -11.41
C ILE A 572 -44.02 -26.08 -9.98
N ASN A 573 -43.31 -27.19 -9.83
CA ASN A 573 -42.97 -27.77 -8.51
C ASN A 573 -41.90 -26.97 -7.75
N ASN A 574 -41.28 -25.96 -8.35
CA ASN A 574 -40.34 -25.09 -7.66
C ASN A 574 -41.11 -23.96 -6.93
N ASP A 575 -40.71 -23.67 -5.69
CA ASP A 575 -41.26 -22.58 -4.88
C ASP A 575 -40.79 -21.19 -5.39
N PHE A 576 -41.10 -20.83 -6.64
CA PHE A 576 -40.81 -19.51 -7.22
C PHE A 576 -42.11 -18.73 -7.42
N SER A 577 -42.12 -17.47 -6.97
CA SER A 577 -43.21 -16.51 -7.25
C SER A 577 -43.28 -16.19 -8.74
N ASP A 578 -44.46 -15.79 -9.22
CA ASP A 578 -44.67 -15.41 -10.63
C ASP A 578 -43.75 -14.24 -11.03
N LEU A 579 -43.52 -13.32 -10.10
CA LEU A 579 -42.60 -12.20 -10.28
C LEU A 579 -41.16 -12.69 -10.48
N LYS A 580 -40.68 -13.65 -9.68
CA LYS A 580 -39.36 -14.25 -9.87
C LYS A 580 -39.27 -15.00 -11.19
N ARG A 581 -40.29 -15.78 -11.56
CA ARG A 581 -40.36 -16.48 -12.85
C ARG A 581 -40.28 -15.49 -14.02
N TYR A 582 -41.02 -14.40 -13.95
CA TYR A 582 -40.96 -13.31 -14.93
C TYR A 582 -39.55 -12.76 -15.10
N HIS A 583 -38.86 -12.40 -14.00
CA HIS A 583 -37.49 -11.90 -14.08
C HIS A 583 -36.50 -12.94 -14.63
N ILE A 584 -36.68 -14.24 -14.33
CA ILE A 584 -35.86 -15.30 -14.91
C ILE A 584 -36.08 -15.38 -16.44
N HIS A 585 -37.33 -15.34 -16.91
CA HIS A 585 -37.62 -15.35 -18.35
C HIS A 585 -37.09 -14.09 -19.06
N MET A 586 -37.10 -12.94 -18.38
CA MET A 586 -36.49 -11.70 -18.86
C MET A 586 -34.96 -11.82 -18.97
N LEU A 587 -34.29 -12.42 -17.97
CA LEU A 587 -32.88 -12.75 -18.04
C LEU A 587 -32.57 -13.63 -19.24
N CYS A 588 -33.33 -14.71 -19.43
CA CYS A 588 -33.12 -15.62 -20.56
C CYS A 588 -33.30 -14.91 -21.90
N GLY A 589 -34.34 -14.06 -22.03
CA GLY A 589 -34.57 -13.27 -23.23
C GLY A 589 -33.41 -12.33 -23.55
N LYS A 590 -32.95 -11.55 -22.56
CA LYS A 590 -31.83 -10.62 -22.72
C LYS A 590 -30.52 -11.35 -23.02
N PHE A 591 -30.23 -12.44 -22.30
CA PHE A 591 -29.00 -13.20 -22.51
C PHE A 591 -28.96 -13.87 -23.89
N PHE A 592 -30.04 -14.55 -24.30
CA PHE A 592 -30.08 -15.19 -25.61
C PHE A 592 -30.02 -14.19 -26.77
N ASN A 593 -30.68 -13.04 -26.62
CA ASN A 593 -30.54 -11.93 -27.56
C ASN A 593 -29.07 -11.50 -27.70
N PHE A 594 -28.40 -11.26 -26.59
CA PHE A 594 -27.00 -10.86 -26.56
C PHE A 594 -26.04 -11.91 -27.14
N ILE A 595 -26.11 -13.16 -26.67
CA ILE A 595 -25.17 -14.22 -27.06
C ILE A 595 -25.37 -14.69 -28.50
N SER A 596 -26.61 -14.67 -29.02
CA SER A 596 -26.88 -15.01 -30.42
C SER A 596 -26.28 -13.98 -31.38
N LEU A 597 -26.28 -12.71 -30.98
CA LEU A 597 -25.61 -11.65 -31.70
C LEU A 597 -24.08 -11.85 -31.65
N ILE A 598 -23.49 -12.15 -30.48
CA ILE A 598 -22.04 -12.41 -30.37
C ILE A 598 -21.59 -13.60 -31.23
N LEU A 599 -22.32 -14.72 -31.20
CA LEU A 599 -21.96 -15.93 -31.93
C LEU A 599 -22.20 -15.83 -33.44
N GLN A 600 -23.15 -14.99 -33.87
CA GLN A 600 -23.56 -14.81 -35.27
C GLN A 600 -23.93 -16.12 -35.99
N ILE A 601 -24.41 -17.12 -35.27
CA ILE A 601 -24.91 -18.38 -35.85
C ILE A 601 -26.31 -18.12 -36.44
N PRO A 602 -26.51 -18.22 -37.77
CA PRO A 602 -27.75 -17.75 -38.42
C PRO A 602 -29.02 -18.43 -37.90
N SER A 603 -29.00 -19.76 -37.72
CA SER A 603 -30.15 -20.52 -37.22
C SER A 603 -30.49 -20.18 -35.77
N PHE A 604 -29.48 -19.97 -34.92
CA PHE A 604 -29.68 -19.58 -33.54
C PHE A 604 -30.20 -18.15 -33.42
N LEU A 605 -29.63 -17.22 -34.19
CA LEU A 605 -30.07 -15.82 -34.22
C LEU A 605 -31.52 -15.68 -34.72
N GLN A 606 -31.89 -16.44 -35.76
CA GLN A 606 -33.26 -16.43 -36.29
C GLN A 606 -34.25 -16.94 -35.23
N HIS A 607 -33.96 -18.09 -34.61
CA HIS A 607 -34.78 -18.67 -33.54
C HIS A 607 -35.01 -17.69 -32.38
N VAL A 608 -33.95 -17.01 -31.93
CA VAL A 608 -34.05 -16.02 -30.85
C VAL A 608 -34.90 -14.82 -31.26
N ARG A 609 -34.76 -14.32 -32.49
CA ARG A 609 -35.57 -13.20 -33.01
C ARG A 609 -37.04 -13.56 -33.12
N ASP A 610 -37.35 -14.76 -33.61
CA ASP A 610 -38.74 -15.22 -33.78
C ASP A 610 -39.47 -15.29 -32.43
N ILE A 611 -38.83 -15.88 -31.41
CA ILE A 611 -39.40 -15.94 -30.05
C ILE A 611 -39.56 -14.56 -29.42
N LEU A 612 -38.58 -13.68 -29.56
CA LEU A 612 -38.68 -12.33 -29.03
C LEU A 612 -39.80 -11.52 -29.71
N ASN A 613 -40.02 -11.73 -31.01
CA ASN A 613 -41.13 -11.12 -31.73
C ASN A 613 -42.48 -11.68 -31.27
N LEU A 614 -42.58 -13.00 -31.07
CA LEU A 614 -43.79 -13.62 -30.50
C LEU A 614 -44.11 -13.05 -29.11
N ARG A 615 -43.12 -12.95 -28.22
CA ARG A 615 -43.30 -12.34 -26.88
C ARG A 615 -43.74 -10.88 -26.95
N LYS A 616 -43.23 -10.09 -27.90
CA LYS A 616 -43.67 -8.70 -28.10
C LYS A 616 -45.12 -8.61 -28.56
N ILE A 617 -45.56 -9.49 -29.45
CA ILE A 617 -46.93 -9.53 -29.97
C ILE A 617 -47.90 -9.99 -28.87
N ASN A 618 -47.52 -11.01 -28.10
CA ASN A 618 -48.38 -11.59 -27.07
C ASN A 618 -48.45 -10.74 -25.80
N PHE A 619 -47.46 -9.87 -25.51
CA PHE A 619 -47.56 -8.89 -24.42
C PHE A 619 -48.76 -7.91 -24.57
N SER A 620 -49.27 -7.74 -25.79
CA SER A 620 -50.49 -6.96 -26.07
C SER A 620 -51.80 -7.68 -25.73
N VAL A 621 -51.76 -8.99 -25.44
CA VAL A 621 -52.92 -9.85 -25.19
C VAL A 621 -52.73 -10.53 -23.82
N THR A 622 -53.57 -10.17 -22.87
CA THR A 622 -53.50 -10.58 -21.45
C THR A 622 -53.37 -12.09 -21.20
N SER A 623 -52.84 -12.38 -19.99
CA SER A 623 -52.77 -13.64 -19.21
C SER A 623 -51.71 -14.68 -19.59
N ILE A 624 -50.65 -14.72 -18.77
CA ILE A 624 -49.76 -15.88 -18.56
C ILE A 624 -50.56 -16.93 -17.77
N GLU A 625 -51.54 -17.54 -18.43
CA GLU A 625 -52.24 -18.73 -17.95
C GLU A 625 -52.32 -19.70 -19.13
N ASP A 626 -51.14 -20.23 -19.49
CA ASP A 626 -50.96 -21.60 -19.98
C ASP A 626 -49.54 -21.68 -20.55
N GLY A 627 -48.83 -22.76 -20.23
CA GLY A 627 -47.51 -23.06 -20.77
C GLY A 627 -47.57 -23.37 -22.26
N SER A 628 -47.86 -22.37 -23.09
CA SER A 628 -47.71 -22.47 -24.54
C SER A 628 -46.21 -22.62 -24.83
N PHE A 629 -45.84 -23.79 -25.36
CA PHE A 629 -44.47 -24.11 -25.77
C PHE A 629 -43.93 -23.15 -26.85
N GLU A 630 -44.78 -22.29 -27.42
CA GLU A 630 -44.48 -21.37 -28.52
C GLU A 630 -43.67 -20.12 -28.08
N GLU A 631 -43.71 -19.73 -26.80
CA GLU A 631 -43.00 -18.53 -26.30
C GLU A 631 -41.64 -18.84 -25.64
N ILE A 632 -41.19 -20.09 -25.70
CA ILE A 632 -40.04 -20.62 -24.97
C ILE A 632 -38.87 -20.85 -25.94
N PHE A 633 -37.65 -20.58 -25.48
CA PHE A 633 -36.45 -20.91 -26.26
C PHE A 633 -36.27 -22.43 -26.33
N ASP A 634 -36.54 -23.01 -27.51
CA ASP A 634 -36.35 -24.45 -27.73
C ASP A 634 -34.87 -24.84 -27.59
N ARG A 635 -34.59 -25.66 -26.57
CA ARG A 635 -33.27 -26.18 -26.25
C ARG A 635 -32.70 -27.03 -27.38
N ASN A 636 -33.52 -27.86 -28.04
CA ASN A 636 -33.05 -28.77 -29.07
C ASN A 636 -32.59 -28.00 -30.31
N LEU A 637 -33.35 -26.99 -30.75
CA LEU A 637 -32.96 -26.12 -31.85
C LEU A 637 -31.66 -25.34 -31.55
N ILE A 638 -31.49 -24.86 -30.31
CA ILE A 638 -30.25 -24.21 -29.89
C ILE A 638 -29.08 -25.20 -29.93
N VAL A 639 -29.23 -26.40 -29.39
CA VAL A 639 -28.19 -27.43 -29.37
C VAL A 639 -27.81 -27.88 -30.79
N GLU A 640 -28.80 -28.05 -31.68
CA GLU A 640 -28.57 -28.38 -33.09
C GLU A 640 -27.83 -27.26 -33.83
N ALA A 641 -28.21 -26.00 -33.61
CA ALA A 641 -27.54 -24.84 -34.20
C ALA A 641 -26.07 -24.72 -33.76
N LEU A 642 -25.79 -24.95 -32.47
CA LEU A 642 -24.44 -24.95 -31.93
C LEU A 642 -23.60 -26.11 -32.50
N LYS A 643 -24.18 -27.32 -32.55
CA LYS A 643 -23.53 -28.51 -33.09
C LYS A 643 -23.23 -28.37 -34.58
N ALA A 644 -24.15 -27.80 -35.36
CA ALA A 644 -23.95 -27.51 -36.79
C ALA A 644 -22.82 -26.50 -37.03
N SER A 645 -22.55 -25.64 -36.05
CA SER A 645 -21.45 -24.66 -36.08
C SER A 645 -20.12 -25.23 -35.58
N GLY A 646 -20.07 -26.53 -35.23
CA GLY A 646 -18.85 -27.22 -34.78
C GLY A 646 -18.55 -27.11 -33.29
N LEU A 647 -19.48 -26.61 -32.47
CA LEU A 647 -19.31 -26.46 -31.02
C LEU A 647 -19.64 -27.77 -30.27
N ASP A 648 -18.87 -28.08 -29.23
CA ASP A 648 -19.09 -29.28 -28.41
C ASP A 648 -20.24 -29.10 -27.40
N VAL A 649 -21.40 -29.62 -27.77
CA VAL A 649 -22.62 -29.59 -26.95
C VAL A 649 -22.74 -30.76 -25.97
N GLY A 650 -21.69 -31.57 -25.76
CA GLY A 650 -21.72 -32.73 -24.87
C GLY A 650 -22.16 -32.41 -23.44
N ARG A 651 -21.90 -31.18 -22.96
CA ARG A 651 -22.32 -30.70 -21.63
C ARG A 651 -23.83 -30.58 -21.45
N PHE A 652 -24.59 -30.34 -22.52
CA PHE A 652 -26.05 -30.31 -22.44
C PHE A 652 -26.65 -31.68 -22.06
N ASN A 653 -25.89 -32.77 -22.07
CA ASN A 653 -26.38 -34.07 -21.62
C ASN A 653 -26.36 -34.23 -20.09
N VAL A 654 -25.65 -33.37 -19.38
CA VAL A 654 -25.54 -33.41 -17.92
C VAL A 654 -26.39 -32.28 -17.32
N PRO A 655 -27.49 -32.57 -16.61
CA PRO A 655 -28.30 -31.51 -15.99
C PRO A 655 -27.53 -30.84 -14.86
N LEU A 656 -27.48 -29.50 -14.87
CA LEU A 656 -26.91 -28.69 -13.78
C LEU A 656 -27.62 -28.99 -12.45
N GLY A 657 -26.84 -29.11 -11.38
CA GLY A 657 -27.34 -29.49 -10.05
C GLY A 657 -27.55 -31.00 -9.83
N SER A 658 -27.30 -31.86 -10.84
CA SER A 658 -27.27 -33.31 -10.64
C SER A 658 -26.03 -33.74 -9.85
N GLY A 659 -26.22 -34.63 -8.87
CA GLY A 659 -25.14 -35.17 -8.04
C GLY A 659 -24.10 -36.03 -8.77
N ALA A 660 -24.18 -36.15 -10.10
CA ALA A 660 -23.29 -36.94 -10.95
C ALA A 660 -21.89 -36.31 -11.13
N ASP A 661 -21.76 -34.99 -11.10
CA ASP A 661 -20.48 -34.27 -11.24
C ASP A 661 -19.66 -34.19 -9.92
N LYS A 662 -19.76 -35.22 -9.07
CA LYS A 662 -19.09 -35.30 -7.76
C LYS A 662 -17.68 -35.88 -7.78
N MET A 663 -17.23 -36.45 -8.91
CA MET A 663 -15.88 -36.99 -9.04
C MET A 663 -14.90 -35.90 -9.47
N GLY A 664 -14.47 -35.07 -8.50
CA GLY A 664 -13.36 -34.14 -8.68
C GLY A 664 -13.39 -32.86 -7.85
N ARG A 665 -14.48 -32.57 -7.14
CA ARG A 665 -14.64 -31.30 -6.41
C ARG A 665 -14.18 -31.35 -4.96
N ASP A 666 -13.54 -30.25 -4.54
CA ASP A 666 -13.00 -30.02 -3.20
C ASP A 666 -14.08 -30.29 -2.12
N PRO A 667 -13.82 -31.12 -1.08
CA PRO A 667 -14.80 -31.43 -0.04
C PRO A 667 -15.38 -30.21 0.69
N LEU A 668 -14.74 -29.04 0.57
CA LEU A 668 -15.11 -27.78 1.22
C LEU A 668 -16.22 -26.99 0.49
N LEU A 669 -16.56 -27.33 -0.76
CA LEU A 669 -17.74 -26.78 -1.47
C LEU A 669 -19.04 -27.55 -1.14
N LYS A 670 -18.98 -28.51 -0.21
CA LYS A 670 -20.14 -29.28 0.26
C LYS A 670 -21.02 -28.45 1.22
N ILE A 671 -21.64 -27.39 0.72
CA ILE A 671 -22.81 -26.81 1.37
C ILE A 671 -24.03 -27.58 0.86
N GLY A 672 -24.71 -28.30 1.75
CA GLY A 672 -25.96 -28.98 1.40
C GLY A 672 -27.06 -27.95 1.13
N THR A 673 -27.28 -27.59 -0.12
CA THR A 673 -28.41 -26.73 -0.49
C THR A 673 -29.72 -27.51 -0.33
N PRO A 674 -30.73 -26.98 0.39
CA PRO A 674 -31.93 -27.73 0.78
C PRO A 674 -32.74 -28.25 -0.42
N HIS A 675 -32.73 -27.53 -1.55
CA HIS A 675 -33.44 -27.93 -2.76
C HIS A 675 -32.81 -29.14 -3.48
N ARG A 676 -31.56 -29.52 -3.18
CA ARG A 676 -30.89 -30.69 -3.79
C ARG A 676 -31.22 -32.02 -3.12
N LYS A 677 -32.11 -32.05 -2.11
CA LYS A 677 -32.51 -33.29 -1.41
C LYS A 677 -33.64 -34.11 -2.08
N GLY A 678 -34.14 -33.70 -3.25
CA GLY A 678 -35.37 -34.27 -3.82
C GLY A 678 -35.27 -35.12 -5.11
N SER A 679 -34.16 -35.11 -5.85
CA SER A 679 -34.12 -35.76 -7.17
C SER A 679 -33.55 -37.18 -7.13
N ASN A 680 -34.35 -38.14 -6.66
CA ASN A 680 -34.08 -39.56 -6.94
C ASN A 680 -34.54 -39.88 -8.37
N PHE A 681 -33.70 -39.59 -9.37
CA PHE A 681 -33.81 -40.26 -10.66
C PHE A 681 -33.12 -41.63 -10.55
N SER A 682 -33.85 -42.69 -10.86
CA SER A 682 -33.42 -44.09 -10.73
C SER A 682 -32.15 -44.37 -11.53
N ALA A 683 -31.14 -44.93 -10.85
CA ALA A 683 -29.81 -45.25 -11.37
C ALA A 683 -29.76 -46.41 -12.41
N VAL A 684 -30.80 -46.60 -13.23
CA VAL A 684 -30.91 -47.76 -14.12
C VAL A 684 -30.65 -47.44 -15.60
N ASP A 685 -30.75 -46.19 -16.06
CA ASP A 685 -30.70 -45.90 -17.51
C ASP A 685 -29.38 -45.35 -18.08
N ILE A 686 -28.32 -45.18 -17.26
CA ILE A 686 -27.04 -44.56 -17.72
C ILE A 686 -25.97 -45.61 -18.14
N LYS A 687 -26.26 -46.92 -18.09
CA LYS A 687 -25.22 -47.94 -18.33
C LYS A 687 -24.94 -48.32 -19.79
N ASN A 688 -25.66 -47.80 -20.78
CA ASN A 688 -25.56 -48.33 -22.16
C ASN A 688 -24.91 -47.43 -23.22
N GLN A 689 -24.22 -46.33 -22.87
CA GLN A 689 -23.49 -45.52 -23.88
C GLN A 689 -22.17 -44.92 -23.35
N LEU A 690 -21.18 -45.76 -23.04
CA LEU A 690 -19.80 -45.32 -22.85
C LEU A 690 -18.85 -46.24 -23.63
N ILE A 691 -18.30 -45.72 -24.72
CA ILE A 691 -17.12 -46.26 -25.42
C ILE A 691 -15.88 -45.76 -24.65
N PRO A 692 -14.88 -46.60 -24.33
CA PRO A 692 -13.72 -46.15 -23.58
C PRO A 692 -12.77 -45.35 -24.49
N ASN A 693 -12.56 -44.06 -24.19
CA ASN A 693 -11.53 -43.26 -24.82
C ASN A 693 -10.15 -43.61 -24.24
N ASN A 694 -9.26 -44.09 -25.11
CA ASN A 694 -7.83 -44.22 -24.85
C ASN A 694 -7.24 -42.85 -24.52
N THR A 695 -6.64 -42.73 -23.34
CA THR A 695 -5.85 -41.56 -22.94
C THR A 695 -4.49 -41.60 -23.64
N VAL A 696 -4.34 -40.84 -24.72
CA VAL A 696 -3.02 -40.46 -25.25
C VAL A 696 -2.52 -39.29 -24.41
N SER A 697 -1.45 -39.51 -23.65
CA SER A 697 -0.73 -38.46 -22.93
C SER A 697 0.00 -37.57 -23.95
N PHE A 698 -0.49 -36.36 -24.19
CA PHE A 698 0.27 -35.32 -24.87
C PHE A 698 1.12 -34.58 -23.85
N ASP A 699 2.44 -34.67 -24.04
CA ASP A 699 3.46 -33.98 -23.26
C ASP A 699 3.42 -32.47 -23.57
N ILE A 700 3.24 -31.64 -22.54
CA ILE A 700 3.14 -30.17 -22.66
C ILE A 700 4.40 -29.59 -22.03
N SER A 701 5.47 -29.54 -22.81
CA SER A 701 6.61 -28.66 -22.53
C SER A 701 6.33 -27.28 -23.13
N ILE A 702 6.45 -26.24 -22.31
CA ILE A 702 6.36 -24.84 -22.71
C ILE A 702 7.76 -24.38 -23.10
N ASP A 703 7.93 -23.96 -24.35
CA ASP A 703 9.14 -23.32 -24.86
C ASP A 703 9.16 -21.85 -24.39
N TRP A 704 10.25 -21.44 -23.74
CA TRP A 704 10.44 -20.09 -23.17
C TRP A 704 11.27 -19.16 -24.08
N SER A 705 11.38 -19.48 -25.36
CA SER A 705 12.18 -18.69 -26.30
C SER A 705 11.51 -17.33 -26.62
N PRO A 706 12.22 -16.19 -26.50
CA PRO A 706 11.69 -14.86 -26.83
C PRO A 706 11.51 -14.63 -28.35
N GLU A 707 10.67 -13.66 -28.71
CA GLU A 707 10.07 -13.44 -30.06
C GLU A 707 11.04 -13.17 -31.24
N CYS A 708 12.36 -13.24 -31.09
CA CYS A 708 13.34 -13.02 -32.18
C CYS A 708 14.35 -14.16 -32.41
N SER A 709 14.02 -15.41 -32.05
CA SER A 709 14.89 -16.56 -32.34
C SER A 709 14.68 -17.10 -33.76
N GLU A 710 15.58 -16.78 -34.68
CA GLU A 710 15.70 -17.45 -36.00
C GLU A 710 16.44 -18.80 -35.85
N ALA A 711 15.75 -19.83 -35.37
CA ALA A 711 16.17 -21.23 -35.53
C ALA A 711 14.93 -22.13 -35.57
N GLY A 712 14.50 -22.46 -36.79
CA GLY A 712 13.21 -23.08 -37.06
C GLY A 712 13.07 -24.56 -36.71
N THR A 713 11.81 -24.91 -36.46
CA THR A 713 11.06 -26.06 -36.99
C THR A 713 11.61 -27.48 -36.80
N ARG A 714 10.88 -28.31 -36.04
CA ARG A 714 10.85 -29.77 -36.23
C ARG A 714 9.43 -30.26 -36.55
N ARG A 715 9.05 -30.13 -37.82
CA ARG A 715 8.39 -31.22 -38.57
C ARG A 715 9.46 -31.75 -39.52
N ASN A 716 9.92 -32.97 -39.30
CA ASN A 716 10.40 -33.88 -40.34
C ASN A 716 10.71 -35.23 -39.69
N THR A 717 9.74 -36.12 -39.81
CA THR A 717 9.94 -37.56 -39.73
C THR A 717 10.79 -37.97 -40.92
N LEU A 718 11.99 -38.50 -40.68
CA LEU A 718 12.70 -39.32 -41.66
C LEU A 718 13.08 -40.64 -40.96
N VAL A 719 12.46 -41.69 -41.48
CA VAL A 719 12.77 -43.10 -41.22
C VAL A 719 14.05 -43.43 -42.00
N GLU A 720 15.04 -44.00 -41.32
CA GLU A 720 16.04 -44.85 -41.97
C GLU A 720 16.31 -46.08 -41.11
N ASP A 721 15.92 -47.24 -41.65
CA ASP A 721 16.22 -48.58 -41.16
C ASP A 721 17.71 -48.89 -41.33
N LYS A 722 18.33 -49.50 -40.29
CA LYS A 722 19.37 -50.54 -40.44
C LYS A 722 19.71 -51.23 -39.11
N ILE A 723 19.11 -52.41 -38.94
CA ILE A 723 19.70 -53.69 -38.51
C ILE A 723 20.74 -53.64 -37.36
N ILE A 724 20.34 -54.11 -36.17
CA ILE A 724 21.15 -55.03 -35.35
C ILE A 724 20.23 -56.12 -34.80
N ASP A 725 20.52 -57.37 -35.20
CA ASP A 725 19.93 -58.60 -34.71
C ASP A 725 20.36 -58.96 -33.28
N SER A 726 19.41 -59.49 -32.50
CA SER A 726 19.55 -60.39 -31.32
C SER A 726 20.32 -59.84 -30.09
N ILE A 727 19.78 -59.87 -28.87
CA ILE A 727 19.62 -61.07 -28.03
C ILE A 727 18.52 -60.83 -26.98
N ASN A 728 17.62 -61.81 -26.85
CA ASN A 728 16.70 -61.96 -25.72
C ASN A 728 17.45 -62.33 -24.43
N SER A 729 17.13 -61.66 -23.32
CA SER A 729 17.31 -62.24 -21.99
C SER A 729 16.28 -61.68 -21.00
N SER A 730 15.11 -62.31 -21.06
CA SER A 730 14.08 -62.31 -20.04
C SER A 730 14.56 -63.00 -18.76
N THR A 731 14.59 -62.32 -17.63
CA THR A 731 14.13 -62.88 -16.33
C THR A 731 14.10 -61.84 -15.22
N ILE A 732 13.02 -61.84 -14.44
CA ILE A 732 12.78 -61.06 -13.20
C ILE A 732 13.88 -61.31 -12.12
N VAL A 733 14.78 -62.26 -12.35
CA VAL A 733 15.90 -62.63 -11.47
C VAL A 733 17.06 -61.62 -11.55
N SER A 734 17.35 -61.04 -12.72
CA SER A 734 18.44 -60.05 -12.88
C SER A 734 18.14 -58.72 -12.18
N LEU A 735 16.87 -58.31 -12.14
CA LEU A 735 16.43 -57.11 -11.41
C LEU A 735 16.49 -57.31 -9.88
N ARG A 736 16.33 -58.55 -9.40
CA ARG A 736 16.38 -58.85 -7.96
C ARG A 736 17.82 -58.91 -7.42
N GLN A 737 18.80 -59.16 -8.28
CA GLN A 737 20.23 -59.08 -7.93
C GLN A 737 20.73 -57.63 -7.82
N ILE A 738 20.19 -56.70 -8.62
CA ILE A 738 20.55 -55.27 -8.55
C ILE A 738 20.00 -54.61 -7.28
N MET A 739 18.87 -55.09 -6.76
CA MET A 739 18.27 -54.56 -5.53
C MET A 739 18.96 -55.00 -4.22
N HIS A 740 19.97 -55.89 -4.26
CA HIS A 740 20.58 -56.48 -3.05
C HIS A 740 22.10 -56.30 -2.91
N SER A 741 22.73 -55.36 -3.63
CA SER A 741 24.12 -54.96 -3.31
C SER A 741 24.14 -53.86 -2.23
N PRO A 742 24.79 -54.06 -1.07
CA PRO A 742 24.85 -53.04 -0.03
C PRO A 742 26.02 -52.06 -0.28
N ASN A 743 25.74 -50.78 -0.07
CA ASN A 743 26.67 -49.67 0.26
C ASN A 743 27.73 -49.25 -0.77
N THR A 744 27.48 -48.14 -1.48
CA THR A 744 28.52 -47.32 -2.14
C THR A 744 28.37 -45.80 -1.95
N SER A 745 27.54 -45.31 -1.01
CA SER A 745 27.45 -43.86 -0.76
C SER A 745 28.65 -43.31 0.03
N SER A 746 29.33 -44.13 0.85
CA SER A 746 30.47 -43.65 1.66
C SER A 746 31.75 -43.44 0.86
N ASP A 747 31.98 -44.24 -0.18
CA ASP A 747 33.19 -44.18 -1.00
C ASP A 747 33.16 -43.02 -2.00
N GLU A 748 31.97 -42.66 -2.48
CA GLU A 748 31.77 -41.47 -3.32
C GLU A 748 31.95 -40.18 -2.51
N ILE A 749 31.39 -40.10 -1.30
CA ILE A 749 31.58 -38.95 -0.40
C ILE A 749 33.06 -38.77 -0.02
N ARG A 750 33.82 -39.86 0.10
CA ARG A 750 35.26 -39.80 0.39
C ARG A 750 36.06 -39.27 -0.79
N LYS A 751 35.73 -39.69 -2.02
CA LYS A 751 36.35 -39.15 -3.25
C LYS A 751 36.08 -37.66 -3.44
N ASP A 752 34.84 -37.20 -3.19
CA ASP A 752 34.52 -35.77 -3.31
C ASP A 752 35.23 -34.89 -2.27
N LYS A 753 35.46 -35.44 -1.06
CA LYS A 753 36.27 -34.79 -0.01
C LYS A 753 37.75 -34.69 -0.41
N ASP A 754 38.31 -35.73 -1.01
CA ASP A 754 39.71 -35.74 -1.44
C ASP A 754 39.94 -34.79 -2.64
N VAL A 755 38.98 -34.68 -3.55
CA VAL A 755 39.02 -33.73 -4.67
C VAL A 755 38.91 -32.28 -4.17
N SER A 756 38.00 -32.01 -3.24
CA SER A 756 37.82 -30.67 -2.67
C SER A 756 39.04 -30.20 -1.86
N THR A 757 39.70 -31.11 -1.14
CA THR A 757 40.91 -30.79 -0.37
C THR A 757 42.14 -30.56 -1.26
N ALA A 758 42.24 -31.28 -2.39
CA ALA A 758 43.28 -31.05 -3.40
C ALA A 758 43.14 -29.67 -4.09
N LEU A 759 41.90 -29.23 -4.35
CA LEU A 759 41.61 -27.92 -4.95
C LEU A 759 41.91 -26.73 -4.02
N LEU A 760 41.77 -26.93 -2.70
CA LEU A 760 41.98 -25.87 -1.71
C LEU A 760 43.43 -25.77 -1.18
N MET A 761 44.25 -26.81 -1.40
CA MET A 761 45.66 -26.86 -0.99
C MET A 761 46.53 -25.70 -1.52
N PRO A 762 46.40 -25.26 -2.80
CA PRO A 762 47.16 -24.13 -3.34
C PRO A 762 46.79 -22.79 -2.71
N TYR A 763 45.51 -22.60 -2.34
CA TYR A 763 45.00 -21.37 -1.74
C TYR A 763 45.30 -21.23 -0.24
N ARG A 764 45.64 -22.34 0.44
CA ARG A 764 45.99 -22.34 1.87
C ARG A 764 47.47 -22.14 2.18
N LYS A 765 48.38 -22.25 1.19
CA LYS A 765 49.84 -22.12 1.39
C LYS A 765 50.49 -20.88 0.78
N GLY A 766 49.74 -20.05 0.03
CA GLY A 766 50.24 -18.78 -0.50
C GLY A 766 50.08 -17.64 0.52
N HIS A 767 51.10 -16.77 0.65
CA HIS A 767 51.01 -15.58 1.50
C HIS A 767 49.93 -14.64 0.96
N LEU A 768 49.05 -14.15 1.83
CA LEU A 768 47.84 -13.38 1.50
C LEU A 768 48.13 -12.15 0.60
N ASP A 769 49.34 -11.60 0.70
CA ASP A 769 49.79 -10.42 -0.05
C ASP A 769 50.02 -10.68 -1.55
N ASP A 770 50.30 -11.92 -1.95
CA ASP A 770 50.51 -12.26 -3.37
C ASP A 770 49.18 -12.39 -4.13
N VAL A 771 48.12 -12.83 -3.44
CA VAL A 771 46.76 -12.86 -3.98
C VAL A 771 46.19 -11.44 -4.11
N ALA A 772 46.46 -10.56 -3.14
CA ALA A 772 46.07 -9.16 -3.20
C ALA A 772 46.79 -8.40 -4.34
N LYS A 773 48.08 -8.69 -4.58
CA LYS A 773 48.84 -8.12 -5.71
C LYS A 773 48.40 -8.65 -7.08
N ALA A 774 47.95 -9.90 -7.17
CA ALA A 774 47.39 -10.44 -8.40
C ALA A 774 46.03 -9.81 -8.74
N LEU A 775 45.19 -9.54 -7.74
CA LEU A 775 43.86 -8.95 -7.92
C LEU A 775 43.90 -7.45 -8.23
N LEU A 776 44.94 -6.73 -7.82
CA LEU A 776 45.08 -5.29 -8.09
C LEU A 776 45.74 -4.95 -9.44
N LYS A 777 46.23 -5.94 -10.20
CA LYS A 777 46.95 -5.70 -11.46
C LYS A 777 46.11 -5.87 -12.73
N ASP A 778 44.95 -6.52 -12.66
CA ASP A 778 44.10 -6.80 -13.82
C ASP A 778 42.89 -5.86 -13.88
N ASN A 779 43.15 -4.57 -14.13
CA ASN A 779 42.12 -3.55 -14.37
C ASN A 779 41.76 -3.38 -15.85
N SER A 780 41.70 -4.48 -16.62
CA SER A 780 41.05 -4.45 -17.93
C SER A 780 40.61 -5.84 -18.39
N SER A 781 39.37 -5.92 -18.87
CA SER A 781 38.67 -7.05 -19.52
C SER A 781 37.86 -8.04 -18.65
N ASN A 782 36.61 -7.64 -18.42
CA ASN A 782 35.38 -8.43 -18.30
C ASN A 782 35.44 -9.84 -17.65
N LEU A 783 35.26 -9.85 -16.33
CA LEU A 783 34.93 -11.02 -15.51
C LEU A 783 33.72 -11.81 -16.07
N SER A 784 32.74 -11.12 -16.67
CA SER A 784 31.53 -11.74 -17.22
C SER A 784 31.82 -12.71 -18.38
N THR A 785 32.82 -12.43 -19.20
CA THR A 785 33.22 -13.30 -20.32
C THR A 785 33.98 -14.55 -19.86
N LYS A 786 34.77 -14.46 -18.77
CA LYS A 786 35.40 -15.65 -18.17
C LYS A 786 34.37 -16.53 -17.45
N ILE A 787 33.39 -15.93 -16.76
CA ILE A 787 32.31 -16.70 -16.12
C ILE A 787 31.44 -17.40 -17.17
N ARG A 788 31.12 -16.75 -18.29
CA ARG A 788 30.44 -17.41 -19.42
C ARG A 788 31.21 -18.61 -19.96
N ASN A 789 32.51 -18.46 -20.21
CA ASN A 789 33.33 -19.56 -20.74
C ASN A 789 33.54 -20.71 -19.74
N ILE A 790 33.42 -20.45 -18.44
CA ILE A 790 33.47 -21.50 -17.40
C ILE A 790 32.14 -22.24 -17.32
N ILE A 791 31.01 -21.51 -17.41
CA ILE A 791 29.66 -22.10 -17.43
C ILE A 791 29.42 -22.92 -18.71
N GLU A 792 29.91 -22.45 -19.86
CA GLU A 792 29.85 -23.21 -21.11
C GLU A 792 30.74 -24.46 -21.09
N LYS A 793 31.89 -24.43 -20.39
CA LYS A 793 32.73 -25.62 -20.22
C LYS A 793 32.18 -26.63 -19.23
N SER A 794 31.43 -26.22 -18.20
CA SER A 794 30.77 -27.14 -17.27
C SER A 794 29.57 -27.84 -17.90
N ASN A 795 28.85 -27.19 -18.83
CA ASN A 795 27.70 -27.79 -19.49
C ASN A 795 28.07 -28.92 -20.48
N VAL A 796 29.29 -28.94 -21.00
CA VAL A 796 29.75 -29.99 -21.95
C VAL A 796 30.11 -31.31 -21.24
N GLN A 797 30.33 -31.30 -19.92
CA GLN A 797 30.66 -32.52 -19.15
C GLN A 797 29.47 -33.14 -18.41
N GLU A 798 28.31 -32.47 -18.34
CA GLU A 798 27.13 -32.97 -17.60
C GLU A 798 26.04 -33.60 -18.48
N GLU A 799 26.18 -33.60 -19.81
CA GLU A 799 25.16 -34.18 -20.71
C GLU A 799 25.16 -35.73 -20.76
N GLU A 800 26.14 -36.42 -20.16
CA GLU A 800 26.19 -37.90 -20.18
C GLU A 800 25.64 -38.59 -18.92
N ASN A 801 25.29 -37.88 -17.85
CA ASN A 801 24.78 -38.53 -16.63
C ASN A 801 23.71 -37.69 -15.95
N ASN A 802 22.44 -37.86 -16.32
CA ASN A 802 21.30 -37.67 -15.41
C ASN A 802 19.96 -38.07 -16.07
N PHE A 803 19.66 -39.38 -16.10
CA PHE A 803 18.27 -39.83 -15.94
C PHE A 803 18.06 -40.13 -14.45
N LEU A 804 16.98 -39.56 -13.89
CA LEU A 804 16.55 -39.62 -12.48
C LEU A 804 17.34 -38.76 -11.47
N ARG A 805 17.08 -37.45 -11.45
CA ARG A 805 17.05 -36.68 -10.20
C ARG A 805 15.91 -35.66 -10.19
N ASN A 806 15.03 -35.78 -9.20
CA ASN A 806 13.99 -34.80 -8.88
C ASN A 806 14.63 -33.46 -8.49
N LYS A 807 14.35 -32.40 -9.24
CA LYS A 807 14.74 -31.03 -8.88
C LYS A 807 13.75 -30.44 -7.85
N PRO A 808 14.22 -29.79 -6.77
CA PRO A 808 13.34 -29.07 -5.85
C PRO A 808 12.72 -27.84 -6.54
N LYS A 809 11.44 -27.56 -6.24
CA LYS A 809 10.64 -26.54 -6.92
C LYS A 809 10.72 -25.16 -6.26
N ASN A 810 11.48 -24.99 -5.18
CA ASN A 810 11.66 -23.70 -4.53
C ASN A 810 13.01 -23.58 -3.79
N VAL A 811 13.51 -22.35 -3.63
CA VAL A 811 14.80 -22.03 -2.96
C VAL A 811 14.83 -22.47 -1.49
N PHE A 812 13.67 -22.54 -0.84
CA PHE A 812 13.54 -22.95 0.56
C PHE A 812 13.61 -24.47 0.79
N ASP A 813 13.58 -25.28 -0.27
CA ASP A 813 13.73 -26.74 -0.17
C ASP A 813 15.22 -27.18 -0.22
N ILE A 814 16.15 -26.23 -0.25
CA ILE A 814 17.59 -26.49 -0.15
C ILE A 814 17.92 -26.65 1.34
N ALA A 815 18.06 -27.90 1.79
CA ALA A 815 18.60 -28.18 3.11
C ALA A 815 20.07 -27.70 3.18
N ILE A 816 20.32 -26.67 3.99
CA ILE A 816 21.67 -26.16 4.25
C ILE A 816 22.44 -27.21 5.05
N PRO A 817 23.67 -27.59 4.66
CA PRO A 817 24.48 -28.53 5.42
C PRO A 817 24.73 -28.03 6.85
N GLU A 818 24.58 -28.90 7.85
CA GLU A 818 24.76 -28.59 9.29
C GLU A 818 26.14 -28.01 9.64
N SER A 819 27.12 -28.06 8.73
CA SER A 819 28.42 -27.40 8.88
C SER A 819 28.40 -25.87 8.77
N PHE A 820 27.26 -25.26 8.42
CA PHE A 820 27.06 -23.81 8.33
C PHE A 820 26.29 -23.22 9.51
N ILE A 821 26.00 -24.01 10.55
CA ILE A 821 25.48 -23.52 11.83
C ILE A 821 26.66 -23.47 12.81
N PHE A 822 27.22 -22.27 13.01
CA PHE A 822 27.99 -21.88 14.19
C PHE A 822 27.74 -20.41 14.48
#